data_AF-A0A1V4VES3-F1
#
_entry.id   AF-A0A1V4VES3-F1
#
_cell.length_a   1.000
_cell.length_b   1.000
_cell.length_c   1.000
_cell.angle_alpha   90.00
_cell.angle_beta   90.00
_cell.angle_gamma   90.00
#
_symmetry.space_group_name_H-M   'P 1'
#
loop_
_entity.id
_entity.type
_entity.pdbx_description
1 polymer ?
#
loop_
_entity_poly.entity_id
_entity_poly.type
_entity_poly.pdbx_seq_one_letter_code
_entity_poly.pdbx_strand_id
1 'polypeptide(L)'
;MPRLPLIIFMALLIWLSPVSGARTYIVDDDGFSNYKTIQDAVIAASDGDTIYVKPGNYSEEVILNKSLSLMPLIGEIGPIILSGQGKETGMTVSSDGCNLEGLTFQGYSGAAVHLLSRKNRIENNVFEDASPAILASGSEGNSINGNLIMNCQGGVALRDASENNSIDGNEITSCNISIFLGEADGNSIIENNISDAYWGIWLDNSSQVQIEGNDIQSRSHGILLLNGSGLYVSDNLVMIDDAGNSTSRASLLANVSDVVFQRNKIDGGEIGLAALDCQNTELLYNNITQSNNAIYIQDAYGLNINNNSLIEGDYGIRVDNSSQNSIIGNLARDFVIALDIGAAEDNRILKNQFVGITDAAMQITSSGNCKILENEFTDGFRGIMLIESPANLLQDNRFQNVTWSLYVESQTKEGFNNSIDESNVVDFVPIAYLFDQSETQIRDRQLAHLTMAYCRNMAVDNITITRDAVFLFDSMNNSIINSNISECFGMRLINSSGNDILGNLFNGNGYSGLFLYSSDGNRIEKNVASENEQNGLSLLSCNQNIIRDNSVQKNLVTGIWLNLSNDNQIYENNITANSLGSQLSFSTGNTIYHNNFIDNIEHSIDTEGGNSWDAGNNTGGNYWSDHSARGNPSSDWPRSIKGGNAKDSYPFQDVNGWLAA
;
A
#
# COMPACT_ATOMS: atom_id res chain seq x y z
N MET A 1 74.84 -57.40 -14.35
CA MET A 1 75.38 -56.22 -15.07
C MET A 1 74.53 -55.99 -16.31
N PRO A 2 74.33 -54.75 -16.79
CA PRO A 2 75.09 -53.51 -16.52
C PRO A 2 74.27 -52.49 -15.68
N ARG A 3 74.84 -51.64 -14.81
CA ARG A 3 75.85 -50.54 -14.89
C ARG A 3 75.26 -49.16 -15.26
N LEU A 4 75.34 -48.26 -14.27
CA LEU A 4 75.25 -46.78 -14.24
C LEU A 4 76.07 -46.09 -15.38
N PRO A 5 75.87 -44.79 -15.72
CA PRO A 5 76.32 -43.65 -14.86
C PRO A 5 75.42 -42.38 -14.94
N LEU A 6 75.22 -41.59 -13.87
CA LEU A 6 76.07 -40.47 -13.38
C LEU A 6 76.70 -39.64 -14.53
N ILE A 7 76.55 -38.31 -14.49
CA ILE A 7 77.02 -37.28 -15.46
C ILE A 7 75.92 -36.76 -16.41
N ILE A 8 74.98 -35.98 -15.86
CA ILE A 8 74.59 -34.65 -16.39
C ILE A 8 74.22 -33.79 -15.16
N PHE A 9 75.20 -33.55 -14.28
CA PHE A 9 75.04 -32.69 -13.09
C PHE A 9 76.11 -31.57 -13.07
N MET A 10 76.64 -31.18 -14.25
CA MET A 10 77.88 -30.39 -14.31
C MET A 10 77.97 -29.41 -15.48
N ALA A 11 76.85 -28.80 -15.91
CA ALA A 11 76.89 -27.84 -17.03
C ALA A 11 75.91 -26.66 -16.97
N LEU A 12 75.37 -26.28 -15.80
CA LEU A 12 74.61 -25.02 -15.65
C LEU A 12 74.85 -24.41 -14.26
N LEU A 13 76.12 -24.09 -14.01
CA LEU A 13 76.54 -23.11 -13.01
C LEU A 13 77.15 -21.94 -13.79
N ILE A 14 76.87 -20.71 -13.33
CA ILE A 14 77.19 -19.39 -13.89
C ILE A 14 76.05 -18.93 -14.83
N TRP A 15 75.07 -18.15 -14.39
CA TRP A 15 75.20 -16.87 -13.69
C TRP A 15 74.53 -16.86 -12.31
N LEU A 16 75.36 -16.82 -11.27
CA LEU A 16 74.99 -16.38 -9.93
C LEU A 16 75.03 -14.84 -9.92
N SER A 17 73.90 -14.20 -10.17
CA SER A 17 73.57 -13.02 -9.36
C SER A 17 73.06 -13.54 -8.01
N PRO A 18 73.46 -12.94 -6.87
CA PRO A 18 72.88 -13.33 -5.60
C PRO A 18 71.39 -12.97 -5.67
N VAL A 19 70.51 -13.97 -5.79
CA VAL A 19 69.16 -13.81 -5.30
C VAL A 19 69.34 -13.61 -3.79
N SER A 20 69.19 -12.36 -3.35
CA SER A 20 68.98 -12.03 -1.94
C SER A 20 67.95 -13.04 -1.43
N GLY A 21 68.37 -13.93 -0.54
CA GLY A 21 67.49 -14.99 -0.04
C GLY A 21 66.21 -14.36 0.48
N ALA A 22 65.06 -14.88 0.04
CA ALA A 22 63.77 -14.54 0.64
C ALA A 22 63.90 -14.76 2.14
N ARG A 23 63.97 -13.67 2.91
CA ARG A 23 64.07 -13.75 4.37
C ARG A 23 62.69 -14.17 4.85
N THR A 24 62.63 -15.25 5.64
CA THR A 24 61.40 -15.63 6.32
C THR A 24 61.29 -14.77 7.58
N TYR A 25 60.21 -14.02 7.70
CA TYR A 25 59.90 -13.20 8.86
C TYR A 25 58.86 -13.94 9.70
N ILE A 26 59.25 -14.45 10.88
CA ILE A 26 58.35 -15.14 11.81
C ILE A 26 58.23 -14.31 13.08
N VAL A 27 57.01 -14.04 13.50
CA VAL A 27 56.66 -13.28 14.71
C VAL A 27 56.08 -14.21 15.77
N ASP A 28 56.51 -14.07 17.02
CA ASP A 28 56.08 -14.88 18.17
C ASP A 28 56.18 -14.05 19.46
N ASP A 29 55.08 -13.90 20.21
CA ASP A 29 55.01 -13.03 21.39
C ASP A 29 55.83 -13.59 22.58
N ASP A 30 56.07 -14.90 22.59
CA ASP A 30 56.82 -15.63 23.59
C ASP A 30 58.36 -15.63 23.39
N GLY A 31 58.83 -15.14 22.22
CA GLY A 31 60.24 -14.89 21.93
C GLY A 31 61.04 -16.06 21.30
N PHE A 32 60.41 -17.14 20.83
CA PHE A 32 61.12 -18.23 20.13
C PHE A 32 61.31 -18.02 18.61
N SER A 33 60.95 -16.85 18.08
CA SER A 33 61.03 -16.52 16.65
C SER A 33 61.98 -15.36 16.34
N ASN A 34 61.99 -14.91 15.07
CA ASN A 34 62.86 -13.85 14.59
C ASN A 34 62.48 -12.47 15.13
N TYR A 35 61.22 -12.26 15.49
CA TYR A 35 60.67 -10.99 15.93
C TYR A 35 59.64 -11.20 17.03
N LYS A 36 59.70 -10.35 18.07
CA LYS A 36 58.73 -10.42 19.18
C LYS A 36 57.43 -9.66 18.88
N THR A 37 57.52 -8.63 18.03
CA THR A 37 56.40 -7.77 17.64
C THR A 37 56.23 -7.81 16.12
N ILE A 38 54.99 -7.59 15.67
CA ILE A 38 54.66 -7.47 14.25
C ILE A 38 55.34 -6.23 13.67
N GLN A 39 55.34 -5.11 14.39
CA GLN A 39 55.95 -3.86 13.92
C GLN A 39 57.47 -4.01 13.65
N ASP A 40 58.20 -4.76 14.47
CA ASP A 40 59.64 -5.01 14.25
C ASP A 40 59.89 -5.84 12.98
N ALA A 41 59.02 -6.82 12.71
CA ALA A 41 59.08 -7.58 11.46
C ALA A 41 58.78 -6.70 10.24
N VAL A 42 57.79 -5.81 10.32
CA VAL A 42 57.46 -4.83 9.27
C VAL A 42 58.64 -3.90 8.98
N ILE A 43 59.34 -3.43 10.01
CA ILE A 43 60.54 -2.59 9.86
C ILE A 43 61.64 -3.34 9.08
N ALA A 44 61.80 -4.64 9.32
CA ALA A 44 62.85 -5.46 8.72
C ALA A 44 62.50 -6.05 7.34
N ALA A 45 61.22 -6.14 6.99
CA ALA A 45 60.73 -6.65 5.71
C ALA A 45 60.92 -5.64 4.56
N SER A 46 60.84 -6.13 3.33
CA SER A 46 60.83 -5.34 2.08
C SER A 46 59.51 -5.53 1.34
N ASP A 47 59.17 -4.63 0.42
CA ASP A 47 57.96 -4.78 -0.40
C ASP A 47 57.92 -6.15 -1.09
N GLY A 48 56.76 -6.80 -1.06
CA GLY A 48 56.50 -8.15 -1.56
C GLY A 48 56.77 -9.28 -0.57
N ASP A 49 57.38 -8.99 0.59
CA ASP A 49 57.66 -10.03 1.59
C ASP A 49 56.40 -10.50 2.33
N THR A 50 56.47 -11.73 2.86
CA THR A 50 55.45 -12.31 3.75
C THR A 50 55.98 -12.39 5.17
N ILE A 51 55.18 -11.93 6.13
CA ILE A 51 55.38 -12.06 7.56
C ILE A 51 54.41 -13.13 8.08
N TYR A 52 54.96 -14.22 8.62
CA TYR A 52 54.18 -15.26 9.27
C TYR A 52 54.06 -14.95 10.76
N VAL A 53 52.83 -14.90 11.26
CA VAL A 53 52.54 -14.63 12.67
C VAL A 53 52.07 -15.92 13.34
N LYS A 54 52.65 -16.26 14.49
CA LYS A 54 52.26 -17.44 15.27
C LYS A 54 51.11 -17.07 16.22
N PRO A 55 50.29 -18.04 16.66
CA PRO A 55 49.26 -17.80 17.66
C PRO A 55 49.85 -17.17 18.92
N GLY A 56 49.22 -16.11 19.41
CA GLY A 56 49.78 -15.28 20.48
C GLY A 56 48.94 -14.04 20.73
N ASN A 57 49.31 -13.25 21.75
CA ASN A 57 48.65 -12.00 22.09
C ASN A 57 49.60 -10.80 21.90
N TYR A 58 49.33 -10.03 20.85
CA TYR A 58 50.09 -8.89 20.40
C TYR A 58 49.38 -7.60 20.81
N SER A 59 49.90 -6.91 21.83
CA SER A 59 49.37 -5.59 22.20
C SER A 59 50.26 -4.49 21.64
N GLU A 60 50.04 -4.15 20.38
CA GLU A 60 50.76 -3.09 19.64
C GLU A 60 49.82 -2.32 18.70
N GLU A 61 50.31 -1.20 18.15
CA GLU A 61 49.72 -0.52 16.99
C GLU A 61 50.67 -0.74 15.82
N VAL A 62 50.16 -1.25 14.69
CA VAL A 62 50.98 -1.64 13.54
C VAL A 62 50.77 -0.67 12.39
N ILE A 63 51.85 -0.07 11.89
CA ILE A 63 51.85 0.74 10.68
C ILE A 63 52.42 -0.08 9.53
N LEU A 64 51.56 -0.47 8.60
CA LEU A 64 51.93 -1.19 7.40
C LEU A 64 52.17 -0.19 6.26
N ASN A 65 53.43 0.26 6.16
CA ASN A 65 53.89 1.25 5.18
C ASN A 65 54.72 0.65 4.04
N LYS A 66 54.71 -0.69 3.93
CA LYS A 66 55.34 -1.49 2.87
C LYS A 66 54.32 -2.49 2.36
N SER A 67 54.41 -2.85 1.07
CA SER A 67 53.50 -3.80 0.43
C SER A 67 53.79 -5.20 0.95
N LEU A 68 53.03 -5.69 1.93
CA LEU A 68 53.37 -6.90 2.70
C LEU A 68 52.17 -7.82 2.88
N SER A 69 52.43 -9.13 2.99
CA SER A 69 51.43 -10.12 3.40
C SER A 69 51.65 -10.56 4.85
N LEU A 70 50.63 -10.42 5.69
CA LEU A 70 50.61 -10.92 7.07
C LEU A 70 49.65 -12.11 7.12
N MET A 71 50.18 -13.29 7.47
CA MET A 71 49.43 -14.54 7.39
C MET A 71 49.75 -15.45 8.58
N PRO A 72 48.87 -16.40 8.93
CA PRO A 72 49.15 -17.39 9.96
C PRO A 72 50.28 -18.32 9.53
N LEU A 73 51.14 -18.73 10.47
CA LEU A 73 52.13 -19.76 10.18
C LEU A 73 51.46 -21.14 10.01
N ILE A 74 51.60 -21.74 8.83
CA ILE A 74 51.01 -23.06 8.52
C ILE A 74 51.47 -24.12 9.54
N GLY A 75 50.50 -24.82 10.13
CA GLY A 75 50.73 -25.91 11.07
C GLY A 75 50.62 -25.52 12.55
N GLU A 76 50.50 -24.24 12.86
CA GLU A 76 50.17 -23.76 14.20
C GLU A 76 48.65 -23.75 14.43
N ILE A 77 48.22 -23.96 15.67
CA ILE A 77 46.80 -23.99 16.06
C ILE A 77 46.55 -22.94 17.15
N GLY A 78 45.66 -22.01 16.90
CA GLY A 78 45.25 -20.97 17.86
C GLY A 78 45.08 -19.60 17.19
N PRO A 79 44.46 -18.63 17.87
CA PRO A 79 44.23 -17.30 17.33
C PRO A 79 45.49 -16.42 17.40
N ILE A 80 45.61 -15.50 16.45
CA ILE A 80 46.61 -14.43 16.43
C ILE A 80 45.91 -13.15 16.88
N ILE A 81 45.98 -12.82 18.17
CA ILE A 81 45.18 -11.75 18.75
C ILE A 81 45.98 -10.46 18.77
N LEU A 82 45.56 -9.45 18.02
CA LEU A 82 45.96 -8.06 18.18
C LEU A 82 45.01 -7.40 19.19
N SER A 83 45.51 -7.14 20.40
CA SER A 83 44.71 -6.64 21.53
C SER A 83 44.87 -5.14 21.74
N GLY A 84 43.74 -4.42 21.67
CA GLY A 84 43.70 -2.97 21.77
C GLY A 84 44.14 -2.43 23.13
N GLN A 85 43.70 -3.01 24.25
CA GLN A 85 44.10 -2.56 25.62
C GLN A 85 44.04 -1.03 25.82
N GLY A 86 43.01 -0.38 25.27
CA GLY A 86 42.83 1.09 25.31
C GLY A 86 43.49 1.88 24.17
N LYS A 87 44.00 1.19 23.14
CA LYS A 87 44.45 1.81 21.88
C LYS A 87 43.28 2.14 20.96
N GLU A 88 43.49 3.17 20.16
CA GLU A 88 42.51 3.62 19.18
C GLU A 88 42.50 2.73 17.95
N THR A 89 43.67 2.43 17.38
CA THR A 89 43.77 1.70 16.12
C THR A 89 44.64 0.46 16.25
N GLY A 90 44.25 -0.66 15.64
CA GLY A 90 45.04 -1.88 15.62
C GLY A 90 46.12 -1.85 14.54
N MET A 91 45.70 -1.63 13.30
CA MET A 91 46.61 -1.57 12.16
C MET A 91 46.22 -0.48 11.16
N THR A 92 47.20 0.34 10.78
CA THR A 92 47.08 1.33 9.72
C THR A 92 47.78 0.85 8.45
N VAL A 93 47.02 0.63 7.38
CA VAL A 93 47.52 0.16 6.08
C VAL A 93 47.69 1.35 5.14
N SER A 94 48.94 1.77 4.96
CA SER A 94 49.34 2.97 4.20
C SER A 94 50.13 2.65 2.93
N SER A 95 50.31 1.38 2.60
CA SER A 95 50.99 0.90 1.38
C SER A 95 50.05 0.05 0.56
N ASP A 96 50.14 0.18 -0.77
CA ASP A 96 49.28 -0.55 -1.69
C ASP A 96 49.60 -2.06 -1.70
N GLY A 97 48.59 -2.88 -2.00
CA GLY A 97 48.79 -4.30 -2.27
C GLY A 97 49.12 -5.15 -1.04
N CYS A 98 48.81 -4.69 0.17
CA CYS A 98 48.96 -5.48 1.38
C CYS A 98 47.91 -6.58 1.47
N ASN A 99 48.25 -7.70 2.12
CA ASN A 99 47.32 -8.78 2.44
C ASN A 99 47.32 -9.05 3.95
N LEU A 100 46.15 -8.98 4.58
CA LEU A 100 45.95 -9.36 5.98
C LEU A 100 45.02 -10.57 6.03
N GLU A 101 45.53 -11.70 6.53
CA GLU A 101 44.77 -12.94 6.58
C GLU A 101 44.87 -13.63 7.95
N GLY A 102 43.73 -14.13 8.45
CA GLY A 102 43.68 -15.00 9.63
C GLY A 102 44.07 -14.33 10.96
N LEU A 103 43.97 -13.01 11.05
CA LEU A 103 44.25 -12.23 12.26
C LEU A 103 42.97 -11.99 13.07
N THR A 104 43.11 -11.78 14.38
CA THR A 104 42.01 -11.41 15.29
C THR A 104 42.29 -10.04 15.89
N PHE A 105 41.43 -9.05 15.63
CA PHE A 105 41.52 -7.71 16.24
C PHE A 105 40.47 -7.57 17.34
N GLN A 106 40.90 -7.25 18.57
CA GLN A 106 40.01 -7.23 19.73
C GLN A 106 40.16 -5.98 20.60
N GLY A 107 39.04 -5.30 20.89
CA GLY A 107 38.95 -4.28 21.94
C GLY A 107 39.60 -2.94 21.59
N TYR A 108 39.33 -2.42 20.39
CA TYR A 108 39.84 -1.13 19.91
C TYR A 108 38.80 -0.03 20.06
N SER A 109 39.18 1.14 20.57
CA SER A 109 38.24 2.25 20.75
C SER A 109 37.92 2.99 19.45
N GLY A 110 38.74 2.80 18.41
CA GLY A 110 38.59 3.32 17.06
C GLY A 110 38.61 2.20 16.02
N ALA A 111 39.19 2.47 14.85
CA ALA A 111 39.27 1.51 13.75
C ALA A 111 40.22 0.36 14.07
N ALA A 112 39.75 -0.90 14.14
CA ALA A 112 40.67 -2.02 14.31
C ALA A 112 41.64 -2.15 13.13
N VAL A 113 41.16 -1.96 11.89
CA VAL A 113 41.98 -1.78 10.68
C VAL A 113 41.59 -0.49 9.97
N HIS A 114 42.57 0.37 9.68
CA HIS A 114 42.40 1.60 8.90
C HIS A 114 43.13 1.53 7.56
N LEU A 115 42.39 1.48 6.46
CA LEU A 115 42.88 1.45 5.09
C LEU A 115 42.99 2.88 4.53
N LEU A 116 44.22 3.28 4.19
CA LEU A 116 44.55 4.58 3.59
C LEU A 116 45.18 4.45 2.19
N SER A 117 45.17 3.23 1.65
CA SER A 117 45.91 2.85 0.44
C SER A 117 45.09 1.88 -0.41
N ARG A 118 45.64 1.45 -1.55
CA ARG A 118 44.86 0.82 -2.61
C ARG A 118 45.15 -0.67 -2.75
N LYS A 119 44.20 -1.40 -3.34
CA LYS A 119 44.38 -2.81 -3.75
C LYS A 119 44.80 -3.73 -2.61
N ASN A 120 44.41 -3.39 -1.39
CA ASN A 120 44.67 -4.22 -0.21
C ASN A 120 43.62 -5.31 -0.08
N ARG A 121 43.99 -6.40 0.58
CA ARG A 121 43.16 -7.55 0.86
C ARG A 121 43.07 -7.76 2.36
N ILE A 122 41.85 -7.74 2.88
CA ILE A 122 41.51 -8.01 4.27
C ILE A 122 40.62 -9.25 4.24
N GLU A 123 41.22 -10.41 4.40
CA GLU A 123 40.61 -11.70 4.09
C GLU A 123 40.56 -12.60 5.34
N ASN A 124 39.42 -13.23 5.64
CA ASN A 124 39.32 -14.26 6.68
C ASN A 124 39.83 -13.84 8.08
N ASN A 125 39.63 -12.57 8.46
CA ASN A 125 40.00 -12.06 9.78
C ASN A 125 38.80 -12.04 10.73
N VAL A 126 39.07 -11.95 12.02
CA VAL A 126 38.07 -11.78 13.08
C VAL A 126 38.20 -10.40 13.71
N PHE A 127 37.09 -9.69 13.85
CA PHE A 127 37.03 -8.38 14.51
C PHE A 127 36.00 -8.42 15.64
N GLU A 128 36.42 -8.06 16.84
CA GLU A 128 35.58 -8.06 18.04
C GLU A 128 35.75 -6.75 18.83
N ASP A 129 34.64 -6.15 19.26
CA ASP A 129 34.62 -4.96 20.12
C ASP A 129 35.45 -3.78 19.56
N ALA A 130 35.16 -3.36 18.32
CA ALA A 130 35.82 -2.25 17.62
C ALA A 130 34.84 -1.15 17.18
N SER A 131 35.36 0.02 16.75
CA SER A 131 34.54 1.20 16.41
C SER A 131 35.16 2.11 15.33
N PRO A 132 35.07 1.79 14.02
CA PRO A 132 34.50 0.57 13.44
C PRO A 132 35.51 -0.60 13.44
N ALA A 133 35.12 -1.79 12.97
CA ALA A 133 36.07 -2.88 12.74
C ALA A 133 37.04 -2.55 11.60
N ILE A 134 36.50 -2.13 10.45
CA ILE A 134 37.30 -1.74 9.29
C ILE A 134 36.86 -0.36 8.82
N LEU A 135 37.81 0.57 8.72
CA LEU A 135 37.63 1.89 8.14
C LEU A 135 38.49 2.01 6.88
N ALA A 136 37.90 2.41 5.77
CA ALA A 136 38.62 2.80 4.56
C ALA A 136 38.37 4.29 4.29
N SER A 137 39.45 5.08 4.15
CA SER A 137 39.39 6.53 3.97
C SER A 137 40.19 6.93 2.74
N GLY A 138 39.54 7.55 1.75
CA GLY A 138 40.17 7.97 0.49
C GLY A 138 40.94 6.87 -0.23
N SER A 139 40.40 5.64 -0.15
CA SER A 139 41.08 4.42 -0.56
C SER A 139 40.34 3.71 -1.69
N GLU A 140 41.08 3.02 -2.56
CA GLU A 140 40.53 2.50 -3.81
C GLU A 140 40.87 1.03 -4.05
N GLY A 141 39.92 0.26 -4.57
CA GLY A 141 40.19 -1.08 -5.08
C GLY A 141 40.51 -2.11 -4.00
N ASN A 142 40.15 -1.85 -2.74
CA ASN A 142 40.39 -2.79 -1.65
C ASN A 142 39.33 -3.90 -1.61
N SER A 143 39.73 -5.08 -1.14
CA SER A 143 38.89 -6.25 -0.97
C SER A 143 38.77 -6.60 0.51
N ILE A 144 37.55 -6.53 1.03
CA ILE A 144 37.20 -6.89 2.41
C ILE A 144 36.31 -8.14 2.30
N ASN A 145 36.91 -9.32 2.47
CA ASN A 145 36.26 -10.58 2.11
C ASN A 145 36.32 -11.64 3.21
N GLY A 146 35.20 -12.33 3.48
CA GLY A 146 35.19 -13.51 4.34
C GLY A 146 35.53 -13.23 5.80
N ASN A 147 35.40 -11.97 6.25
CA ASN A 147 35.71 -11.60 7.62
C ASN A 147 34.51 -11.87 8.54
N LEU A 148 34.81 -12.21 9.79
CA LEU A 148 33.85 -12.32 10.87
C LEU A 148 33.95 -11.07 11.76
N ILE A 149 32.89 -10.26 11.78
CA ILE A 149 32.83 -8.99 12.51
C ILE A 149 31.72 -9.08 13.56
N MET A 150 32.06 -8.87 14.82
CA MET A 150 31.10 -9.03 15.92
C MET A 150 31.20 -7.96 16.99
N ASN A 151 30.05 -7.59 17.57
CA ASN A 151 29.93 -6.68 18.71
C ASN A 151 30.58 -5.30 18.50
N CYS A 152 30.75 -4.88 17.24
CA CYS A 152 31.35 -3.59 16.91
C CYS A 152 30.29 -2.48 16.82
N GLN A 153 30.68 -1.25 17.16
CA GLN A 153 29.80 -0.09 16.97
C GLN A 153 29.52 0.16 15.48
N GLY A 154 30.51 -0.09 14.63
CA GLY A 154 30.39 -0.12 13.18
C GLY A 154 31.16 -1.32 12.61
N GLY A 155 30.59 -2.04 11.64
CA GLY A 155 31.29 -3.14 11.00
C GLY A 155 32.32 -2.64 9.99
N VAL A 156 31.89 -2.35 8.76
CA VAL A 156 32.73 -1.79 7.71
C VAL A 156 32.27 -0.37 7.38
N ALA A 157 33.21 0.57 7.33
CA ALA A 157 32.95 1.95 6.94
C ALA A 157 33.87 2.39 5.79
N LEU A 158 33.29 2.88 4.69
CA LEU A 158 34.01 3.52 3.59
C LEU A 158 33.69 5.02 3.57
N ARG A 159 34.72 5.86 3.55
CA ARG A 159 34.60 7.32 3.63
C ARG A 159 35.60 8.07 2.76
N ASP A 160 35.38 9.37 2.65
CA ASP A 160 36.33 10.35 2.12
C ASP A 160 36.72 10.07 0.65
N ALA A 161 35.73 9.84 -0.22
CA ALA A 161 35.93 9.44 -1.62
C ALA A 161 36.65 8.09 -1.77
N SER A 162 36.23 7.09 -0.99
CA SER A 162 36.68 5.70 -1.18
C SER A 162 35.90 5.04 -2.31
N GLU A 163 36.61 4.57 -3.34
CA GLU A 163 35.98 4.11 -4.59
C GLU A 163 36.38 2.68 -4.97
N ASN A 164 35.51 1.99 -5.72
CA ASN A 164 35.82 0.67 -6.32
C ASN A 164 36.28 -0.40 -5.31
N ASN A 165 35.86 -0.30 -4.05
CA ASN A 165 36.13 -1.30 -3.02
C ASN A 165 35.03 -2.36 -3.03
N SER A 166 35.39 -3.57 -2.60
CA SER A 166 34.49 -4.72 -2.47
C SER A 166 34.37 -5.14 -1.01
N ILE A 167 33.14 -5.28 -0.54
CA ILE A 167 32.78 -5.80 0.79
C ILE A 167 31.96 -7.04 0.53
N ASP A 168 32.63 -8.20 0.48
CA ASP A 168 32.03 -9.41 -0.08
C ASP A 168 32.07 -10.59 0.91
N GLY A 169 30.98 -11.33 1.06
CA GLY A 169 31.00 -12.60 1.81
C GLY A 169 31.35 -12.49 3.30
N ASN A 170 31.14 -11.32 3.94
CA ASN A 170 31.45 -11.13 5.35
C ASN A 170 30.26 -11.55 6.24
N GLU A 171 30.57 -12.05 7.44
CA GLU A 171 29.60 -12.33 8.50
C GLU A 171 29.68 -11.21 9.53
N ILE A 172 28.63 -10.39 9.64
CA ILE A 172 28.58 -9.21 10.53
C ILE A 172 27.43 -9.37 11.50
N THR A 173 27.73 -9.51 12.79
CA THR A 173 26.71 -9.77 13.82
C THR A 173 26.77 -8.82 15.00
N SER A 174 25.60 -8.46 15.53
CA SER A 174 25.46 -7.66 16.75
C SER A 174 26.17 -6.31 16.66
N CYS A 175 26.23 -5.76 15.44
CA CYS A 175 26.76 -4.43 15.17
C CYS A 175 25.64 -3.39 15.20
N ASN A 176 25.93 -2.18 15.67
CA ASN A 176 24.94 -1.10 15.60
C ASN A 176 24.70 -0.68 14.13
N ILE A 177 25.77 -0.42 13.39
CA ILE A 177 25.72 -0.21 11.93
C ILE A 177 26.61 -1.25 11.27
N SER A 178 26.08 -2.09 10.40
CA SER A 178 26.88 -3.19 9.83
C SER A 178 27.80 -2.71 8.72
N ILE A 179 27.24 -2.01 7.71
CA ILE A 179 28.03 -1.43 6.61
C ILE A 179 27.61 0.01 6.37
N PHE A 180 28.58 0.93 6.33
CA PHE A 180 28.37 2.35 6.07
C PHE A 180 29.24 2.87 4.94
N LEU A 181 28.63 3.53 3.96
CA LEU A 181 29.31 4.27 2.89
C LEU A 181 28.90 5.74 3.00
N GLY A 182 29.88 6.63 3.16
CA GLY A 182 29.68 8.07 3.20
C GLY A 182 30.62 8.76 2.22
N GLU A 183 30.08 9.38 1.16
CA GLU A 183 30.90 9.94 0.08
C GLU A 183 31.83 8.86 -0.54
N ALA A 184 31.26 7.71 -0.95
CA ALA A 184 32.02 6.54 -1.38
C ALA A 184 31.37 5.86 -2.62
N ASP A 185 31.76 6.32 -3.81
CA ASP A 185 31.15 5.90 -5.08
C ASP A 185 31.72 4.60 -5.65
N GLY A 186 30.95 3.90 -6.48
CA GLY A 186 31.45 2.79 -7.31
C GLY A 186 31.83 1.52 -6.52
N ASN A 187 31.38 1.37 -5.28
CA ASN A 187 31.70 0.22 -4.43
C ASN A 187 30.70 -0.94 -4.62
N SER A 188 31.10 -2.16 -4.23
CA SER A 188 30.23 -3.34 -4.22
C SER A 188 30.07 -3.93 -2.82
N ILE A 189 28.85 -4.33 -2.49
CA ILE A 189 28.47 -4.99 -1.24
C ILE A 189 27.72 -6.27 -1.60
N ILE A 190 28.41 -7.41 -1.60
CA ILE A 190 27.91 -8.64 -2.20
C ILE A 190 27.94 -9.82 -1.23
N GLU A 191 26.86 -10.60 -1.18
CA GLU A 191 26.82 -11.88 -0.43
C GLU A 191 27.20 -11.77 1.07
N ASN A 192 26.98 -10.62 1.71
CA ASN A 192 27.23 -10.48 3.14
C ASN A 192 26.05 -11.01 3.95
N ASN A 193 26.35 -11.61 5.11
CA ASN A 193 25.37 -12.07 6.08
C ASN A 193 25.39 -11.15 7.30
N ILE A 194 24.32 -10.39 7.49
CA ILE A 194 24.15 -9.41 8.56
C ILE A 194 23.05 -9.89 9.51
N SER A 195 23.37 -10.04 10.80
CA SER A 195 22.41 -10.47 11.82
C SER A 195 22.48 -9.65 13.10
N ASP A 196 21.36 -9.59 13.82
CA ASP A 196 21.26 -8.87 15.11
C ASP A 196 21.72 -7.39 15.03
N ALA A 197 21.59 -6.77 13.86
CA ALA A 197 22.01 -5.40 13.63
C ALA A 197 20.92 -4.39 14.01
N TYR A 198 21.29 -3.17 14.38
CA TYR A 198 20.30 -2.09 14.47
C TYR A 198 20.01 -1.50 13.07
N TRP A 199 21.07 -1.17 12.33
CA TRP A 199 21.05 -0.81 10.91
C TRP A 199 21.91 -1.78 10.10
N GLY A 200 21.36 -2.28 8.98
CA GLY A 200 22.07 -3.17 8.07
C GLY A 200 23.10 -2.40 7.23
N ILE A 201 22.69 -1.97 6.04
CA ILE A 201 23.51 -1.24 5.07
C ILE A 201 23.02 0.20 4.98
N TRP A 202 23.92 1.17 5.11
CA TRP A 202 23.60 2.59 4.98
C TRP A 202 24.58 3.28 4.04
N LEU A 203 24.04 3.83 2.96
CA LEU A 203 24.72 4.72 2.02
C LEU A 203 24.23 6.17 2.24
N ASP A 204 25.16 7.09 2.33
CA ASP A 204 24.91 8.52 2.30
C ASP A 204 25.86 9.20 1.30
N ASN A 205 25.29 10.00 0.41
CA ASN A 205 26.02 10.72 -0.62
C ASN A 205 26.95 9.83 -1.45
N SER A 206 26.48 8.63 -1.82
CA SER A 206 27.25 7.62 -2.54
C SER A 206 26.48 7.14 -3.77
N SER A 207 27.15 7.04 -4.90
CA SER A 207 26.58 6.73 -6.22
C SER A 207 27.25 5.52 -6.87
N GLN A 208 26.59 4.92 -7.86
CA GLN A 208 27.14 3.78 -8.62
C GLN A 208 27.49 2.56 -7.75
N VAL A 209 26.77 2.37 -6.63
CA VAL A 209 27.00 1.25 -5.70
C VAL A 209 26.12 0.06 -6.07
N GLN A 210 26.70 -1.14 -6.00
CA GLN A 210 26.01 -2.41 -6.18
C GLN A 210 25.81 -3.10 -4.82
N ILE A 211 24.56 -3.46 -4.51
CA ILE A 211 24.15 -4.18 -3.30
C ILE A 211 23.44 -5.45 -3.75
N GLU A 212 24.12 -6.59 -3.71
CA GLU A 212 23.61 -7.83 -4.32
C GLU A 212 23.73 -9.05 -3.42
N GLY A 213 22.67 -9.85 -3.34
CA GLY A 213 22.74 -11.17 -2.70
C GLY A 213 23.00 -11.16 -1.20
N ASN A 214 22.80 -10.03 -0.51
CA ASN A 214 23.03 -9.93 0.93
C ASN A 214 21.83 -10.49 1.71
N ASP A 215 22.09 -11.13 2.84
CA ASP A 215 21.10 -11.55 3.84
C ASP A 215 21.17 -10.60 5.03
N ILE A 216 20.10 -9.83 5.27
CA ILE A 216 20.10 -8.70 6.19
C ILE A 216 18.96 -8.83 7.18
N GLN A 217 19.31 -9.14 8.43
CA GLN A 217 18.40 -9.08 9.56
C GLN A 217 18.74 -7.86 10.44
N SER A 218 17.77 -6.97 10.62
CA SER A 218 17.96 -5.75 11.40
C SER A 218 16.73 -5.34 12.21
N ARG A 219 16.93 -4.53 13.24
CA ARG A 219 15.83 -4.07 14.13
C ARG A 219 15.11 -2.82 13.63
N SER A 220 15.81 -1.93 12.91
CA SER A 220 15.24 -0.64 12.51
C SER A 220 15.22 -0.47 11.00
N HIS A 221 16.37 -0.61 10.35
CA HIS A 221 16.44 -0.48 8.90
C HIS A 221 17.42 -1.45 8.26
N GLY A 222 16.98 -2.11 7.19
CA GLY A 222 17.79 -3.08 6.44
C GLY A 222 18.73 -2.40 5.45
N ILE A 223 18.17 -1.69 4.47
CA ILE A 223 18.93 -0.96 3.43
C ILE A 223 18.50 0.52 3.40
N LEU A 224 19.45 1.43 3.64
CA LEU A 224 19.28 2.88 3.55
C LEU A 224 20.10 3.45 2.41
N LEU A 225 19.43 4.09 1.46
CA LEU A 225 20.05 4.80 0.35
C LEU A 225 19.66 6.27 0.44
N LEU A 226 20.61 7.13 0.81
CA LEU A 226 20.40 8.56 0.96
C LEU A 226 21.31 9.34 -0.01
N ASN A 227 20.75 10.33 -0.70
CA ASN A 227 21.51 11.33 -1.47
C ASN A 227 22.44 10.75 -2.57
N GLY A 228 22.02 9.69 -3.27
CA GLY A 228 22.85 8.95 -4.22
C GLY A 228 22.20 8.77 -5.60
N SER A 229 22.97 8.33 -6.59
CA SER A 229 22.46 8.05 -7.93
C SER A 229 23.04 6.78 -8.55
N GLY A 230 22.33 6.16 -9.49
CA GLY A 230 22.83 5.00 -10.23
C GLY A 230 23.04 3.77 -9.36
N LEU A 231 22.13 3.52 -8.41
CA LEU A 231 22.26 2.44 -7.43
C LEU A 231 21.61 1.15 -7.94
N TYR A 232 22.27 0.02 -7.72
CA TYR A 232 21.75 -1.29 -8.11
C TYR A 232 21.57 -2.16 -6.88
N VAL A 233 20.33 -2.44 -6.52
CA VAL A 233 19.97 -3.26 -5.35
C VAL A 233 19.20 -4.48 -5.83
N SER A 234 19.83 -5.65 -5.80
CA SER A 234 19.19 -6.86 -6.33
C SER A 234 19.42 -8.13 -5.54
N ASP A 235 18.41 -9.00 -5.56
CA ASP A 235 18.52 -10.36 -5.02
C ASP A 235 18.89 -10.40 -3.52
N ASN A 236 18.59 -9.35 -2.76
CA ASN A 236 18.83 -9.29 -1.31
C ASN A 236 17.63 -9.86 -0.53
N LEU A 237 17.93 -10.47 0.62
CA LEU A 237 16.95 -10.82 1.65
C LEU A 237 17.03 -9.79 2.77
N VAL A 238 15.90 -9.16 3.11
CA VAL A 238 15.82 -8.17 4.18
C VAL A 238 14.70 -8.56 5.15
N MET A 239 15.03 -8.73 6.42
CA MET A 239 14.10 -9.04 7.51
C MET A 239 14.17 -7.99 8.61
N ILE A 240 13.02 -7.50 9.05
CA ILE A 240 12.89 -6.59 10.19
C ILE A 240 12.25 -7.30 11.38
N ASP A 241 13.00 -7.44 12.47
CA ASP A 241 12.58 -8.22 13.64
C ASP A 241 11.67 -7.47 14.63
N ASP A 242 11.54 -6.15 14.51
CA ASP A 242 10.86 -5.31 15.53
C ASP A 242 9.42 -4.96 15.14
N ALA A 243 8.51 -5.90 15.41
CA ALA A 243 7.06 -5.78 15.15
C ALA A 243 6.35 -4.64 15.90
N GLY A 244 7.03 -3.85 16.73
CA GLY A 244 6.46 -2.74 17.48
C GLY A 244 6.99 -1.35 17.12
N ASN A 245 7.97 -1.26 16.21
CA ASN A 245 8.62 0.00 15.87
C ASN A 245 7.94 0.69 14.68
N SER A 246 7.11 1.70 14.97
CA SER A 246 6.41 2.53 13.97
C SER A 246 7.30 3.41 13.09
N THR A 247 8.62 3.34 13.26
CA THR A 247 9.59 4.07 12.43
C THR A 247 10.49 3.15 11.61
N SER A 248 10.32 1.83 11.75
CA SER A 248 11.11 0.85 11.03
C SER A 248 10.83 0.90 9.53
N ARG A 249 11.88 0.84 8.70
CA ARG A 249 11.72 0.69 7.25
C ARG A 249 12.70 -0.35 6.75
N ALA A 250 12.20 -1.41 6.16
CA ALA A 250 13.09 -2.48 5.70
C ALA A 250 14.03 -1.97 4.60
N SER A 251 13.52 -1.17 3.66
CA SER A 251 14.32 -0.43 2.69
C SER A 251 13.83 1.02 2.56
N LEU A 252 14.77 1.97 2.57
CA LEU A 252 14.51 3.39 2.39
C LEU A 252 15.39 3.96 1.29
N LEU A 253 14.75 4.54 0.28
CA LEU A 253 15.33 5.32 -0.79
C LEU A 253 14.89 6.77 -0.55
N ALA A 254 15.82 7.68 -0.26
CA ALA A 254 15.49 9.07 0.00
C ALA A 254 16.42 10.03 -0.75
N ASN A 255 15.84 10.92 -1.55
CA ASN A 255 16.59 11.85 -2.40
C ASN A 255 17.62 11.12 -3.27
N VAL A 256 17.17 10.06 -3.96
CA VAL A 256 17.98 9.24 -4.86
C VAL A 256 17.42 9.24 -6.28
N SER A 257 18.29 9.06 -7.28
CA SER A 257 17.89 8.93 -8.67
C SER A 257 18.48 7.70 -9.36
N ASP A 258 17.84 7.25 -10.43
CA ASP A 258 18.35 6.20 -11.32
C ASP A 258 18.68 4.90 -10.56
N VAL A 259 17.76 4.51 -9.67
CA VAL A 259 17.90 3.31 -8.84
C VAL A 259 17.19 2.13 -9.51
N VAL A 260 17.87 0.99 -9.59
CA VAL A 260 17.26 -0.30 -9.95
C VAL A 260 17.15 -1.14 -8.69
N PHE A 261 15.95 -1.28 -8.15
CA PHE A 261 15.64 -2.09 -6.97
C PHE A 261 14.82 -3.31 -7.41
N GLN A 262 15.46 -4.47 -7.56
CA GLN A 262 14.84 -5.62 -8.20
C GLN A 262 15.07 -6.98 -7.53
N ARG A 263 14.06 -7.86 -7.59
CA ARG A 263 14.15 -9.25 -7.08
C ARG A 263 14.56 -9.36 -5.60
N ASN A 264 14.34 -8.31 -4.81
CA ASN A 264 14.60 -8.37 -3.38
C ASN A 264 13.41 -9.00 -2.66
N LYS A 265 13.69 -9.74 -1.60
CA LYS A 265 12.68 -10.27 -0.68
C LYS A 265 12.75 -9.48 0.62
N ILE A 266 11.66 -8.81 0.95
CA ILE A 266 11.51 -7.97 2.15
C ILE A 266 10.44 -8.59 3.03
N ASP A 267 10.74 -8.76 4.31
CA ASP A 267 9.80 -9.30 5.30
C ASP A 267 9.78 -8.40 6.55
N GLY A 268 8.60 -7.86 6.86
CA GLY A 268 8.37 -7.02 8.04
C GLY A 268 8.60 -5.52 7.82
N GLY A 269 8.56 -4.79 8.94
CA GLY A 269 8.72 -3.33 9.02
C GLY A 269 7.40 -2.54 8.91
N GLU A 270 7.34 -1.36 9.51
CA GLU A 270 6.22 -0.43 9.33
C GLU A 270 6.05 -0.07 7.85
N ILE A 271 7.19 0.13 7.17
CA ILE A 271 7.24 0.28 5.71
C ILE A 271 8.23 -0.76 5.16
N GLY A 272 7.78 -1.58 4.22
CA GLY A 272 8.64 -2.52 3.51
C GLY A 272 9.65 -1.77 2.64
N LEU A 273 9.14 -0.98 1.70
CA LEU A 273 9.95 -0.18 0.78
C LEU A 273 9.43 1.25 0.69
N ALA A 274 10.23 2.23 1.14
CA ALA A 274 9.94 3.65 1.02
C ALA A 274 10.77 4.27 -0.12
N ALA A 275 10.12 5.01 -1.02
CA ALA A 275 10.75 5.84 -2.05
C ALA A 275 10.30 7.30 -1.89
N LEU A 276 11.16 8.11 -1.27
CA LEU A 276 10.91 9.49 -0.90
C LEU A 276 11.78 10.42 -1.75
N ASP A 277 11.20 11.44 -2.37
CA ASP A 277 11.93 12.39 -3.22
C ASP A 277 12.76 11.69 -4.32
N CYS A 278 12.24 10.59 -4.86
CA CYS A 278 12.93 9.71 -5.80
C CYS A 278 12.61 10.03 -7.27
N GLN A 279 13.55 9.73 -8.17
CA GLN A 279 13.41 10.02 -9.61
C GLN A 279 13.99 8.89 -10.46
N ASN A 280 13.34 8.56 -11.58
CA ASN A 280 13.81 7.54 -12.52
C ASN A 280 14.14 6.19 -11.84
N THR A 281 13.37 5.83 -10.81
CA THR A 281 13.62 4.61 -10.02
C THR A 281 12.73 3.47 -10.50
N GLU A 282 13.34 2.30 -10.69
CA GLU A 282 12.68 1.06 -11.08
C GLU A 282 12.55 0.12 -9.87
N LEU A 283 11.31 -0.24 -9.52
CA LEU A 283 10.97 -1.19 -8.46
C LEU A 283 10.39 -2.44 -9.12
N LEU A 284 11.22 -3.46 -9.35
CA LEU A 284 10.88 -4.57 -10.25
C LEU A 284 10.92 -5.95 -9.56
N TYR A 285 9.86 -6.73 -9.66
CA TYR A 285 9.85 -8.13 -9.21
C TYR A 285 10.24 -8.34 -7.73
N ASN A 286 10.01 -7.35 -6.87
CA ASN A 286 10.25 -7.49 -5.44
C ASN A 286 9.10 -8.25 -4.78
N ASN A 287 9.42 -9.01 -3.73
CA ASN A 287 8.45 -9.69 -2.90
C ASN A 287 8.46 -9.08 -1.51
N ILE A 288 7.37 -8.43 -1.11
CA ILE A 288 7.25 -7.72 0.16
C ILE A 288 6.11 -8.33 0.97
N THR A 289 6.41 -8.80 2.17
CA THR A 289 5.46 -9.45 3.07
C THR A 289 5.46 -8.83 4.46
N GLN A 290 4.32 -8.89 5.15
CA GLN A 290 4.19 -8.53 6.57
C GLN A 290 4.59 -7.08 6.90
N SER A 291 4.39 -6.15 5.97
CA SER A 291 4.63 -4.72 6.20
C SER A 291 3.30 -3.98 6.27
N ASN A 292 3.14 -3.04 7.23
CA ASN A 292 1.92 -2.22 7.30
C ASN A 292 1.72 -1.42 6.01
N ASN A 293 2.81 -0.86 5.46
CA ASN A 293 2.84 -0.28 4.12
C ASN A 293 3.87 -1.04 3.29
N ALA A 294 3.45 -1.85 2.31
CA ALA A 294 4.41 -2.66 1.55
C ALA A 294 5.30 -1.76 0.65
N ILE A 295 4.70 -0.84 -0.12
CA ILE A 295 5.42 0.20 -0.85
C ILE A 295 4.82 1.57 -0.51
N TYR A 296 5.66 2.50 -0.07
CA TYR A 296 5.28 3.89 0.18
C TYR A 296 6.09 4.85 -0.70
N ILE A 297 5.38 5.68 -1.47
CA ILE A 297 5.95 6.63 -2.43
C ILE A 297 5.50 8.03 -2.06
N GLN A 298 6.45 8.94 -1.94
CA GLN A 298 6.16 10.32 -1.58
C GLN A 298 7.07 11.29 -2.34
N ASP A 299 6.50 12.38 -2.84
CA ASP A 299 7.22 13.46 -3.52
C ASP A 299 8.13 12.96 -4.65
N ALA A 300 7.74 11.85 -5.29
CA ALA A 300 8.56 11.12 -6.26
C ALA A 300 7.90 11.11 -7.66
N TYR A 301 8.72 11.06 -8.71
CA TYR A 301 8.22 11.17 -10.08
C TYR A 301 8.94 10.25 -11.06
N GLY A 302 8.18 9.75 -12.03
CA GLY A 302 8.71 8.89 -13.09
C GLY A 302 9.17 7.51 -12.61
N LEU A 303 8.60 7.01 -11.51
CA LEU A 303 8.90 5.68 -10.99
C LEU A 303 8.23 4.60 -11.83
N ASN A 304 8.88 3.44 -11.90
CA ASN A 304 8.41 2.26 -12.59
C ASN A 304 8.25 1.11 -11.59
N ILE A 305 7.05 0.94 -11.04
CA ILE A 305 6.71 -0.07 -10.03
C ILE A 305 6.04 -1.25 -10.73
N ASN A 306 6.82 -2.27 -11.09
CA ASN A 306 6.33 -3.35 -11.94
C ASN A 306 6.53 -4.75 -11.40
N ASN A 307 5.51 -5.59 -11.58
CA ASN A 307 5.53 -7.02 -11.31
C ASN A 307 5.98 -7.37 -9.88
N ASN A 308 5.72 -6.51 -8.90
CA ASN A 308 5.98 -6.78 -7.50
C ASN A 308 4.86 -7.65 -6.91
N SER A 309 5.22 -8.50 -5.96
CA SER A 309 4.29 -9.32 -5.17
C SER A 309 4.23 -8.75 -3.75
N LEU A 310 3.08 -8.22 -3.37
CA LEU A 310 2.82 -7.57 -2.09
C LEU A 310 1.75 -8.39 -1.37
N ILE A 311 2.02 -8.81 -0.13
CA ILE A 311 1.13 -9.71 0.60
C ILE A 311 1.02 -9.26 2.05
N GLU A 312 -0.22 -9.03 2.49
CA GLU A 312 -0.61 -8.76 3.89
C GLU A 312 -0.08 -7.42 4.43
N GLY A 313 -0.99 -6.61 4.96
CA GLY A 313 -0.71 -5.32 5.57
C GLY A 313 -1.91 -4.37 5.54
N ASP A 314 -1.72 -3.12 5.93
CA ASP A 314 -2.77 -2.11 5.82
C ASP A 314 -2.83 -1.53 4.41
N TYR A 315 -1.68 -1.18 3.83
CA TYR A 315 -1.54 -0.57 2.51
C TYR A 315 -0.60 -1.37 1.61
N GLY A 316 -1.07 -1.77 0.43
CA GLY A 316 -0.23 -2.42 -0.58
C GLY A 316 0.75 -1.42 -1.20
N ILE A 317 0.23 -0.47 -1.97
CA ILE A 317 1.02 0.63 -2.55
C ILE A 317 0.32 1.94 -2.17
N ARG A 318 1.07 2.87 -1.58
CA ARG A 318 0.59 4.22 -1.28
C ARG A 318 1.44 5.25 -2.02
N VAL A 319 0.77 6.20 -2.69
CA VAL A 319 1.38 7.19 -3.59
C VAL A 319 0.87 8.58 -3.22
N ASP A 320 1.72 9.37 -2.58
CA ASP A 320 1.37 10.72 -2.11
C ASP A 320 2.18 11.78 -2.86
N ASN A 321 1.49 12.78 -3.42
CA ASN A 321 2.10 13.90 -4.14
C ASN A 321 3.13 13.47 -5.20
N SER A 322 2.85 12.36 -5.89
CA SER A 322 3.82 11.66 -6.73
C SER A 322 3.21 11.36 -8.10
N SER A 323 3.56 12.16 -9.09
CA SER A 323 2.96 12.15 -10.43
C SER A 323 3.81 11.39 -11.47
N GLN A 324 3.20 11.05 -12.60
CA GLN A 324 3.88 10.43 -13.76
C GLN A 324 4.52 9.06 -13.49
N ASN A 325 4.01 8.33 -12.50
CA ASN A 325 4.49 6.99 -12.16
C ASN A 325 3.75 5.90 -12.96
N SER A 326 4.43 4.78 -13.18
CA SER A 326 3.87 3.57 -13.81
C SER A 326 3.78 2.45 -12.79
N ILE A 327 2.58 1.95 -12.54
CA ILE A 327 2.26 0.86 -11.62
C ILE A 327 1.68 -0.27 -12.47
N ILE A 328 2.51 -1.25 -12.85
CA ILE A 328 2.15 -2.23 -13.88
C ILE A 328 2.35 -3.67 -13.44
N GLY A 329 1.33 -4.52 -13.56
CA GLY A 329 1.48 -5.97 -13.36
C GLY A 329 1.74 -6.40 -11.92
N ASN A 330 1.52 -5.53 -10.93
CA ASN A 330 1.74 -5.86 -9.53
C ASN A 330 0.59 -6.74 -9.00
N LEU A 331 0.93 -7.65 -8.10
CA LEU A 331 -0.03 -8.39 -7.29
C LEU A 331 -0.06 -7.79 -5.88
N ALA A 332 -1.22 -7.31 -5.45
CA ALA A 332 -1.47 -6.92 -4.06
C ALA A 332 -2.57 -7.80 -3.48
N ARG A 333 -2.26 -8.52 -2.40
CA ARG A 333 -3.15 -9.50 -1.79
C ARG A 333 -3.32 -9.26 -0.28
N ASP A 334 -4.55 -9.43 0.20
CA ASP A 334 -4.91 -9.46 1.62
C ASP A 334 -4.55 -8.16 2.37
N PHE A 335 -4.75 -7.01 1.71
CA PHE A 335 -4.60 -5.68 2.32
C PHE A 335 -5.94 -5.10 2.77
N VAL A 336 -5.89 -4.08 3.65
CA VAL A 336 -7.05 -3.21 3.91
C VAL A 336 -7.32 -2.33 2.70
N ILE A 337 -6.30 -1.59 2.25
CA ILE A 337 -6.31 -0.81 1.01
C ILE A 337 -5.16 -1.28 0.11
N ALA A 338 -5.44 -1.68 -1.13
CA ALA A 338 -4.39 -2.26 -1.98
C ALA A 338 -3.59 -1.20 -2.74
N LEU A 339 -4.26 -0.17 -3.26
CA LEU A 339 -3.64 0.99 -3.90
C LEU A 339 -4.32 2.28 -3.43
N ASP A 340 -3.55 3.18 -2.81
CA ASP A 340 -4.00 4.52 -2.40
C ASP A 340 -3.18 5.58 -3.14
N ILE A 341 -3.85 6.48 -3.85
CA ILE A 341 -3.23 7.57 -4.61
C ILE A 341 -3.82 8.89 -4.14
N GLY A 342 -2.98 9.76 -3.56
CA GLY A 342 -3.36 11.05 -3.01
C GLY A 342 -2.62 12.22 -3.65
N ALA A 343 -3.37 13.23 -4.11
CA ALA A 343 -2.82 14.48 -4.66
C ALA A 343 -1.77 14.26 -5.78
N ALA A 344 -2.02 13.32 -6.68
CA ALA A 344 -1.07 12.88 -7.69
C ALA A 344 -1.70 12.81 -9.09
N GLU A 345 -0.97 13.22 -10.12
CA GLU A 345 -1.48 13.30 -11.49
C GLU A 345 -0.72 12.42 -12.48
N ASP A 346 -1.33 12.14 -13.63
CA ASP A 346 -0.69 11.47 -14.77
C ASP A 346 -0.12 10.07 -14.48
N ASN A 347 -0.66 9.37 -13.47
CA ASN A 347 -0.20 8.02 -13.12
C ASN A 347 -0.83 6.96 -14.03
N ARG A 348 -0.07 5.91 -14.35
CA ARG A 348 -0.49 4.80 -15.20
C ARG A 348 -0.60 3.52 -14.38
N ILE A 349 -1.82 3.03 -14.21
CA ILE A 349 -2.15 1.85 -13.42
C ILE A 349 -2.68 0.78 -14.37
N LEU A 350 -1.84 -0.20 -14.71
CA LEU A 350 -2.12 -1.14 -15.80
C LEU A 350 -1.91 -2.60 -15.36
N LYS A 351 -2.88 -3.49 -15.62
CA LYS A 351 -2.72 -4.95 -15.43
C LYS A 351 -2.36 -5.39 -14.00
N ASN A 352 -2.71 -4.60 -13.00
CA ASN A 352 -2.49 -5.01 -11.60
C ASN A 352 -3.60 -5.96 -11.16
N GLN A 353 -3.27 -6.83 -10.21
CA GLN A 353 -4.18 -7.80 -9.60
C GLN A 353 -4.35 -7.48 -8.13
N PHE A 354 -5.59 -7.22 -7.73
CA PHE A 354 -6.00 -6.92 -6.36
C PHE A 354 -6.88 -8.05 -5.84
N VAL A 355 -6.44 -8.77 -4.81
CA VAL A 355 -7.08 -10.03 -4.36
C VAL A 355 -7.32 -10.01 -2.85
N GLY A 356 -8.53 -10.36 -2.39
CA GLY A 356 -8.79 -10.52 -0.96
C GLY A 356 -8.84 -9.20 -0.18
N ILE A 357 -9.17 -8.09 -0.85
CA ILE A 357 -9.07 -6.75 -0.24
C ILE A 357 -10.26 -6.47 0.67
N THR A 358 -9.98 -6.07 1.91
CA THR A 358 -10.99 -6.01 2.97
C THR A 358 -11.73 -4.67 3.08
N ASP A 359 -11.15 -3.56 2.62
CA ASP A 359 -11.85 -2.29 2.44
C ASP A 359 -11.87 -1.87 0.96
N ALA A 360 -10.82 -1.22 0.45
CA ALA A 360 -10.80 -0.66 -0.91
C ALA A 360 -9.59 -1.14 -1.73
N ALA A 361 -9.86 -1.79 -2.86
CA ALA A 361 -8.79 -2.23 -3.75
C ALA A 361 -8.05 -1.05 -4.40
N MET A 362 -8.77 0.01 -4.77
CA MET A 362 -8.14 1.22 -5.31
C MET A 362 -8.88 2.47 -4.85
N GLN A 363 -8.18 3.36 -4.16
CA GLN A 363 -8.66 4.67 -3.74
C GLN A 363 -7.81 5.76 -4.43
N ILE A 364 -8.48 6.71 -5.07
CA ILE A 364 -7.83 7.81 -5.79
C ILE A 364 -8.47 9.12 -5.34
N THR A 365 -7.69 9.91 -4.60
CA THR A 365 -8.17 11.14 -3.94
C THR A 365 -7.45 12.36 -4.49
N SER A 366 -8.21 13.39 -4.88
CA SER A 366 -7.68 14.67 -5.38
C SER A 366 -6.65 14.49 -6.51
N SER A 367 -6.88 13.51 -7.38
CA SER A 367 -5.88 13.01 -8.34
C SER A 367 -6.50 12.87 -9.73
N GLY A 368 -5.83 13.40 -10.74
CA GLY A 368 -6.39 13.49 -12.09
C GLY A 368 -5.48 12.98 -13.20
N ASN A 369 -6.04 12.89 -14.40
CA ASN A 369 -5.33 12.44 -15.61
C ASN A 369 -4.70 11.05 -15.50
N CYS A 370 -5.15 10.21 -14.56
CA CYS A 370 -4.64 8.85 -14.41
C CYS A 370 -5.27 7.90 -15.43
N LYS A 371 -4.50 6.90 -15.84
CA LYS A 371 -4.94 5.83 -16.76
C LYS A 371 -5.03 4.52 -15.99
N ILE A 372 -6.24 4.03 -15.77
CA ILE A 372 -6.54 2.84 -14.99
C ILE A 372 -7.07 1.79 -15.95
N LEU A 373 -6.20 0.91 -16.41
CA LEU A 373 -6.45 0.06 -17.57
C LEU A 373 -6.21 -1.42 -17.24
N GLU A 374 -7.09 -2.30 -17.72
CA GLU A 374 -6.88 -3.76 -17.68
C GLU A 374 -6.57 -4.32 -16.27
N ASN A 375 -7.00 -3.68 -15.18
CA ASN A 375 -6.77 -4.18 -13.82
C ASN A 375 -7.83 -5.21 -13.42
N GLU A 376 -7.44 -6.17 -12.58
CA GLU A 376 -8.28 -7.25 -12.10
C GLU A 376 -8.49 -7.13 -10.58
N PHE A 377 -9.75 -7.16 -10.16
CA PHE A 377 -10.18 -7.05 -8.77
C PHE A 377 -10.96 -8.32 -8.41
N THR A 378 -10.48 -9.10 -7.45
CA THR A 378 -11.05 -10.41 -7.11
C THR A 378 -11.28 -10.54 -5.61
N ASP A 379 -12.47 -11.02 -5.22
CA ASP A 379 -12.84 -11.34 -3.83
C ASP A 379 -12.55 -10.17 -2.88
N GLY A 380 -13.33 -9.08 -2.98
CA GLY A 380 -13.08 -7.88 -2.19
C GLY A 380 -14.33 -7.08 -1.86
N PHE A 381 -14.19 -6.09 -0.99
CA PHE A 381 -15.31 -5.25 -0.59
C PHE A 381 -15.56 -4.11 -1.58
N ARG A 382 -14.66 -3.12 -1.66
CA ARG A 382 -14.74 -2.00 -2.61
C ARG A 382 -13.70 -2.13 -3.71
N GLY A 383 -14.11 -1.84 -4.95
CA GLY A 383 -13.29 -1.82 -6.15
C GLY A 383 -12.54 -0.50 -6.30
N ILE A 384 -12.98 0.34 -7.24
CA ILE A 384 -12.37 1.65 -7.53
C ILE A 384 -13.22 2.78 -6.93
N MET A 385 -12.58 3.57 -6.07
CA MET A 385 -13.17 4.76 -5.44
C MET A 385 -12.44 6.01 -5.95
N LEU A 386 -13.16 6.89 -6.66
CA LEU A 386 -12.65 8.20 -7.13
C LEU A 386 -13.25 9.32 -6.28
N ILE A 387 -12.41 10.06 -5.55
CA ILE A 387 -12.84 11.13 -4.63
C ILE A 387 -12.17 12.43 -5.04
N GLU A 388 -12.95 13.42 -5.49
CA GLU A 388 -12.42 14.71 -6.00
C GLU A 388 -11.37 14.54 -7.11
N SER A 389 -11.55 13.52 -7.96
CA SER A 389 -10.53 13.01 -8.88
C SER A 389 -11.01 13.07 -10.33
N PRO A 390 -10.80 14.20 -11.04
CA PRO A 390 -11.27 14.42 -12.41
C PRO A 390 -10.32 13.88 -13.48
N ALA A 391 -10.81 13.83 -14.72
CA ALA A 391 -10.05 13.55 -15.94
C ALA A 391 -9.36 12.16 -15.99
N ASN A 392 -9.81 11.20 -15.20
CA ASN A 392 -9.28 9.85 -15.22
C ASN A 392 -9.90 9.01 -16.35
N LEU A 393 -9.11 8.09 -16.90
CA LEU A 393 -9.52 7.14 -17.94
C LEU A 393 -9.56 5.72 -17.37
N LEU A 394 -10.74 5.09 -17.37
CA LEU A 394 -10.94 3.72 -16.93
C LEU A 394 -11.40 2.87 -18.10
N GLN A 395 -10.64 1.83 -18.47
CA GLN A 395 -10.99 0.88 -19.53
C GLN A 395 -10.52 -0.54 -19.19
N ASP A 396 -11.28 -1.53 -19.66
CA ASP A 396 -10.97 -2.96 -19.57
C ASP A 396 -10.71 -3.48 -18.14
N ASN A 397 -11.15 -2.77 -17.10
CA ASN A 397 -11.02 -3.24 -15.72
C ASN A 397 -12.11 -4.28 -15.40
N ARG A 398 -11.75 -5.29 -14.62
CA ARG A 398 -12.61 -6.45 -14.32
C ARG A 398 -12.75 -6.65 -12.83
N PHE A 399 -14.00 -6.67 -12.36
CA PHE A 399 -14.36 -6.97 -10.99
C PHE A 399 -15.02 -8.35 -10.93
N GLN A 400 -14.52 -9.22 -10.07
CA GLN A 400 -15.07 -10.54 -9.84
C GLN A 400 -15.32 -10.74 -8.36
N ASN A 401 -16.58 -11.00 -7.98
CA ASN A 401 -16.98 -11.12 -6.57
C ASN A 401 -16.53 -9.92 -5.72
N VAL A 402 -16.78 -8.70 -6.23
CA VAL A 402 -16.53 -7.44 -5.53
C VAL A 402 -17.86 -6.80 -5.17
N THR A 403 -18.09 -6.53 -3.88
CA THR A 403 -19.39 -6.07 -3.37
C THR A 403 -19.79 -4.69 -3.92
N TRP A 404 -18.84 -3.76 -4.01
CA TRP A 404 -19.08 -2.41 -4.51
C TRP A 404 -17.97 -2.02 -5.48
N SER A 405 -18.21 -2.08 -6.78
CA SER A 405 -17.15 -2.05 -7.78
C SER A 405 -16.71 -0.64 -8.18
N LEU A 406 -17.65 0.30 -8.32
CA LEU A 406 -17.33 1.68 -8.69
C LEU A 406 -18.07 2.71 -7.83
N TYR A 407 -17.32 3.71 -7.37
CA TYR A 407 -17.88 4.91 -6.75
C TYR A 407 -17.10 6.14 -7.17
N VAL A 408 -17.81 7.21 -7.50
CA VAL A 408 -17.25 8.52 -7.85
C VAL A 408 -17.99 9.57 -7.03
N GLU A 409 -17.24 10.39 -6.31
CA GLU A 409 -17.79 11.46 -5.47
C GLU A 409 -16.98 12.74 -5.64
N SER A 410 -17.68 13.87 -5.73
CA SER A 410 -17.09 15.21 -5.71
C SER A 410 -18.11 16.24 -5.26
N GLN A 411 -17.63 17.34 -4.69
CA GLN A 411 -18.41 18.55 -4.42
C GLN A 411 -18.56 19.45 -5.64
N THR A 412 -17.80 19.19 -6.72
CA THR A 412 -17.79 19.99 -7.93
C THR A 412 -18.22 19.17 -9.13
N LYS A 413 -18.82 19.84 -10.12
CA LYS A 413 -19.13 19.20 -11.40
C LYS A 413 -17.88 18.60 -12.07
N GLU A 414 -16.75 19.31 -11.99
CA GLU A 414 -15.53 18.86 -12.66
C GLU A 414 -14.98 17.57 -12.04
N GLY A 415 -15.08 17.36 -10.73
CA GLY A 415 -14.60 16.13 -10.10
C GLY A 415 -15.31 14.85 -10.57
N PHE A 416 -16.50 14.96 -11.17
CA PHE A 416 -17.17 13.84 -11.85
C PHE A 416 -16.76 13.66 -13.33
N ASN A 417 -15.93 14.54 -13.89
CA ASN A 417 -15.55 14.49 -15.30
C ASN A 417 -14.52 13.38 -15.56
N ASN A 418 -14.97 12.13 -15.62
CA ASN A 418 -14.13 10.95 -15.86
C ASN A 418 -14.59 10.20 -17.12
N SER A 419 -13.62 9.63 -17.84
CA SER A 419 -13.88 8.80 -19.02
C SER A 419 -13.91 7.33 -18.61
N ILE A 420 -15.10 6.83 -18.28
CA ILE A 420 -15.33 5.46 -17.84
C ILE A 420 -16.29 4.82 -18.85
N ASP A 421 -15.80 3.88 -19.66
CA ASP A 421 -16.63 3.23 -20.69
C ASP A 421 -17.11 1.83 -20.27
N GLU A 422 -17.97 1.23 -21.09
CA GLU A 422 -18.60 -0.07 -20.83
C GLU A 422 -17.65 -1.27 -20.99
N SER A 423 -16.37 -1.07 -21.31
CA SER A 423 -15.37 -2.15 -21.26
C SER A 423 -15.03 -2.56 -19.83
N ASN A 424 -15.33 -1.70 -18.85
CA ASN A 424 -15.26 -2.04 -17.43
C ASN A 424 -16.44 -2.92 -17.04
N VAL A 425 -16.18 -4.07 -16.43
CA VAL A 425 -17.19 -5.11 -16.17
C VAL A 425 -17.15 -5.64 -14.74
N VAL A 426 -18.31 -5.92 -14.16
CA VAL A 426 -18.49 -6.66 -12.89
C VAL A 426 -19.14 -7.99 -13.20
N ASP A 427 -18.45 -9.09 -12.89
CA ASP A 427 -18.86 -10.47 -13.23
C ASP A 427 -19.37 -10.57 -14.68
N PHE A 428 -18.58 -10.02 -15.61
CA PHE A 428 -18.84 -9.96 -17.06
C PHE A 428 -20.01 -9.07 -17.52
N VAL A 429 -20.58 -8.25 -16.63
CA VAL A 429 -21.67 -7.30 -16.96
C VAL A 429 -21.14 -5.86 -16.93
N PRO A 430 -21.48 -5.02 -17.94
CA PRO A 430 -20.87 -3.70 -18.09
C PRO A 430 -21.31 -2.69 -17.04
N ILE A 431 -20.39 -1.78 -16.70
CA ILE A 431 -20.64 -0.55 -15.94
C ILE A 431 -21.05 0.55 -16.93
N ALA A 432 -22.11 1.29 -16.61
CA ALA A 432 -22.46 2.53 -17.32
C ALA A 432 -22.16 3.75 -16.45
N TYR A 433 -21.34 4.67 -16.96
CA TYR A 433 -21.02 5.94 -16.32
C TYR A 433 -21.35 7.08 -17.28
N LEU A 434 -22.30 7.93 -16.90
CA LEU A 434 -22.77 9.05 -17.71
C LEU A 434 -22.48 10.35 -16.97
N PHE A 435 -21.73 11.23 -17.62
CA PHE A 435 -21.38 12.54 -17.08
C PHE A 435 -21.84 13.65 -18.02
N ASP A 436 -22.58 14.63 -17.48
CA ASP A 436 -23.06 15.83 -18.18
C ASP A 436 -23.78 15.54 -19.51
N GLN A 437 -24.47 14.40 -19.59
CA GLN A 437 -25.21 14.00 -20.77
C GLN A 437 -26.64 14.50 -20.74
N SER A 438 -27.22 14.67 -21.93
CA SER A 438 -28.63 14.96 -22.07
C SER A 438 -29.27 14.22 -23.24
N GLU A 439 -30.60 14.05 -23.16
CA GLU A 439 -31.44 13.47 -24.23
C GLU A 439 -31.03 12.06 -24.67
N THR A 440 -30.28 11.35 -23.84
CA THR A 440 -29.78 10.00 -24.11
C THR A 440 -30.72 8.95 -23.51
N GLN A 441 -30.83 7.80 -24.19
CA GLN A 441 -31.69 6.70 -23.79
C GLN A 441 -30.89 5.43 -23.52
N ILE A 442 -31.20 4.75 -22.41
CA ILE A 442 -30.66 3.43 -22.08
C ILE A 442 -31.84 2.50 -21.90
N ARG A 443 -31.93 1.45 -22.73
CA ARG A 443 -33.08 0.54 -22.73
C ARG A 443 -32.72 -0.92 -22.91
N ASP A 444 -33.58 -1.78 -22.37
CA ASP A 444 -33.67 -3.21 -22.70
C ASP A 444 -32.35 -3.99 -22.53
N ARG A 445 -31.60 -3.70 -21.46
CA ARG A 445 -30.29 -4.33 -21.24
C ARG A 445 -29.95 -4.49 -19.76
N GLN A 446 -29.00 -5.38 -19.50
CA GLN A 446 -28.42 -5.56 -18.18
C GLN A 446 -27.20 -4.65 -18.00
N LEU A 447 -27.08 -4.06 -16.82
CA LEU A 447 -25.91 -3.30 -16.36
C LEU A 447 -25.50 -3.87 -14.99
N ALA A 448 -24.20 -3.82 -14.69
CA ALA A 448 -23.72 -4.13 -13.35
C ALA A 448 -23.95 -2.94 -12.41
N HIS A 449 -23.76 -1.74 -12.96
CA HIS A 449 -23.73 -0.47 -12.27
C HIS A 449 -24.22 0.63 -13.21
N LEU A 450 -24.87 1.65 -12.66
CA LEU A 450 -25.21 2.88 -13.37
C LEU A 450 -24.91 4.12 -12.51
N THR A 451 -23.98 4.96 -12.96
CA THR A 451 -23.84 6.33 -12.44
C THR A 451 -24.34 7.33 -13.48
N MET A 452 -25.19 8.25 -13.05
CA MET A 452 -25.62 9.42 -13.79
C MET A 452 -25.22 10.67 -12.99
N ALA A 453 -24.16 11.36 -13.42
CA ALA A 453 -23.67 12.57 -12.79
C ALA A 453 -23.97 13.79 -13.69
N TYR A 454 -24.61 14.83 -13.14
CA TYR A 454 -24.99 16.05 -13.85
C TYR A 454 -25.82 15.82 -15.13
N CYS A 455 -26.56 14.70 -15.20
CA CYS A 455 -27.32 14.32 -16.38
C CYS A 455 -28.71 14.95 -16.40
N ARG A 456 -29.23 15.24 -17.59
CA ARG A 456 -30.54 15.90 -17.77
C ARG A 456 -31.38 15.29 -18.87
N ASN A 457 -32.70 15.19 -18.67
CA ASN A 457 -33.63 14.72 -19.70
C ASN A 457 -33.26 13.33 -20.25
N MET A 458 -32.66 12.48 -19.43
CA MET A 458 -32.29 11.11 -19.81
C MET A 458 -33.50 10.19 -19.64
N ALA A 459 -33.57 9.13 -20.44
CA ALA A 459 -34.59 8.09 -20.30
C ALA A 459 -33.94 6.71 -20.13
N VAL A 460 -34.04 6.16 -18.93
CA VAL A 460 -33.63 4.81 -18.57
C VAL A 460 -34.89 3.96 -18.45
N ASP A 461 -35.02 2.93 -19.27
CA ASP A 461 -36.25 2.11 -19.34
C ASP A 461 -35.91 0.63 -19.43
N ASN A 462 -36.56 -0.20 -18.61
CA ASN A 462 -36.44 -1.65 -18.69
C ASN A 462 -34.98 -2.15 -18.61
N ILE A 463 -34.20 -1.60 -17.67
CA ILE A 463 -32.86 -2.12 -17.36
C ILE A 463 -32.89 -3.08 -16.18
N THR A 464 -31.86 -3.92 -16.07
CA THR A 464 -31.67 -4.82 -14.91
C THR A 464 -30.31 -4.59 -14.28
N ILE A 465 -30.28 -4.33 -12.97
CA ILE A 465 -29.08 -4.15 -12.14
C ILE A 465 -29.22 -5.04 -10.91
N THR A 466 -28.27 -5.96 -10.73
CA THR A 466 -28.31 -6.99 -9.68
C THR A 466 -26.95 -7.29 -9.05
N ARG A 467 -26.02 -6.33 -9.11
CA ARG A 467 -24.63 -6.52 -8.68
C ARG A 467 -24.15 -5.37 -7.83
N ASP A 468 -24.13 -4.16 -8.40
CA ASP A 468 -23.57 -2.97 -7.75
C ASP A 468 -24.66 -1.98 -7.35
N ALA A 469 -24.77 -0.82 -8.01
CA ALA A 469 -25.68 0.24 -7.59
C ALA A 469 -26.23 1.08 -8.76
N VAL A 470 -27.26 1.88 -8.43
CA VAL A 470 -27.68 3.03 -9.25
C VAL A 470 -27.43 4.32 -8.47
N PHE A 471 -26.63 5.23 -9.03
CA PHE A 471 -26.35 6.54 -8.45
C PHE A 471 -26.75 7.67 -9.39
N LEU A 472 -27.50 8.63 -8.86
CA LEU A 472 -27.78 9.91 -9.49
C LEU A 472 -27.14 11.01 -8.62
N PHE A 473 -26.23 11.77 -9.21
CA PHE A 473 -25.60 12.93 -8.60
C PHE A 473 -25.95 14.18 -9.40
N ASP A 474 -26.47 15.21 -8.74
CA ASP A 474 -26.77 16.53 -9.33
C ASP A 474 -27.55 16.45 -10.67
N SER A 475 -28.38 15.42 -10.80
CA SER A 475 -29.05 15.04 -12.05
C SER A 475 -30.53 15.40 -11.99
N MET A 476 -31.06 15.95 -13.09
CA MET A 476 -32.40 16.55 -13.08
C MET A 476 -33.25 16.15 -14.28
N ASN A 477 -34.57 16.08 -14.08
CA ASN A 477 -35.54 15.82 -15.14
C ASN A 477 -35.30 14.51 -15.90
N ASN A 478 -34.75 13.49 -15.23
CA ASN A 478 -34.53 12.18 -15.81
C ASN A 478 -35.71 11.26 -15.52
N SER A 479 -35.93 10.29 -16.40
CA SER A 479 -36.96 9.26 -16.23
C SER A 479 -36.29 7.90 -16.10
N ILE A 480 -36.49 7.23 -14.98
CA ILE A 480 -36.02 5.87 -14.73
C ILE A 480 -37.24 5.01 -14.48
N ILE A 481 -37.54 4.15 -15.43
CA ILE A 481 -38.82 3.46 -15.50
C ILE A 481 -38.69 1.97 -15.75
N ASN A 482 -39.66 1.20 -15.26
CA ASN A 482 -39.81 -0.25 -15.50
C ASN A 482 -38.55 -1.08 -15.25
N SER A 483 -37.64 -0.61 -14.39
CA SER A 483 -36.33 -1.21 -14.21
C SER A 483 -36.28 -2.10 -12.97
N ASN A 484 -35.47 -3.14 -13.03
CA ASN A 484 -35.24 -4.07 -11.93
C ASN A 484 -33.90 -3.76 -11.25
N ILE A 485 -33.95 -3.30 -10.01
CA ILE A 485 -32.80 -2.92 -9.18
C ILE A 485 -32.90 -3.71 -7.88
N SER A 486 -32.36 -4.92 -7.90
CA SER A 486 -32.60 -5.92 -6.85
C SER A 486 -31.33 -6.65 -6.46
N GLU A 487 -31.27 -7.18 -5.24
CA GLU A 487 -30.11 -7.94 -4.72
C GLU A 487 -28.79 -7.16 -4.85
N CYS A 488 -28.86 -5.83 -4.70
CA CYS A 488 -27.74 -4.92 -4.91
C CYS A 488 -27.74 -3.83 -3.83
N PHE A 489 -26.96 -2.75 -4.01
CA PHE A 489 -26.91 -1.65 -3.06
C PHE A 489 -28.18 -0.77 -3.05
N GLY A 490 -29.01 -0.86 -4.09
CA GLY A 490 -30.21 -0.04 -4.30
C GLY A 490 -29.95 1.21 -5.14
N MET A 491 -30.97 2.07 -5.24
CA MET A 491 -30.90 3.32 -5.99
C MET A 491 -30.73 4.52 -5.06
N ARG A 492 -29.78 5.42 -5.37
CA ARG A 492 -29.56 6.66 -4.62
C ARG A 492 -29.60 7.89 -5.50
N LEU A 493 -30.39 8.87 -5.08
CA LEU A 493 -30.47 10.21 -5.65
C LEU A 493 -29.87 11.20 -4.66
N ILE A 494 -28.82 11.89 -5.08
CA ILE A 494 -28.08 12.86 -4.28
C ILE A 494 -28.11 14.18 -5.04
N ASN A 495 -28.65 15.22 -4.41
CA ASN A 495 -28.87 16.55 -5.02
C ASN A 495 -29.59 16.49 -6.39
N SER A 496 -30.47 15.50 -6.57
CA SER A 496 -31.03 15.14 -7.87
C SER A 496 -32.54 15.37 -7.90
N SER A 497 -32.94 16.52 -8.44
CA SER A 497 -34.31 17.04 -8.35
C SER A 497 -35.11 16.88 -9.65
N GLY A 498 -36.44 16.76 -9.54
CA GLY A 498 -37.33 16.75 -10.70
C GLY A 498 -37.32 15.46 -11.53
N ASN A 499 -36.89 14.33 -10.97
CA ASN A 499 -36.81 13.05 -11.67
C ASN A 499 -38.10 12.23 -11.52
N ASP A 500 -38.41 11.44 -12.55
CA ASP A 500 -39.51 10.48 -12.61
C ASP A 500 -38.97 9.07 -12.35
N ILE A 501 -39.31 8.48 -11.20
CA ILE A 501 -38.96 7.11 -10.81
C ILE A 501 -40.24 6.27 -10.84
N LEU A 502 -40.51 5.59 -11.96
CA LEU A 502 -41.83 5.03 -12.25
C LEU A 502 -41.81 3.52 -12.53
N GLY A 503 -42.62 2.73 -11.82
CA GLY A 503 -42.80 1.30 -12.17
C GLY A 503 -41.58 0.42 -11.94
N ASN A 504 -40.62 0.84 -11.10
CA ASN A 504 -39.40 0.09 -10.84
C ASN A 504 -39.59 -0.95 -9.73
N LEU A 505 -38.77 -1.99 -9.78
CA LEU A 505 -38.65 -3.00 -8.73
C LEU A 505 -37.38 -2.76 -7.92
N PHE A 506 -37.54 -2.50 -6.63
CA PHE A 506 -36.48 -2.38 -5.63
C PHE A 506 -36.60 -3.53 -4.62
N ASN A 507 -36.08 -4.71 -4.96
CA ASN A 507 -36.28 -5.92 -4.17
C ASN A 507 -34.98 -6.47 -3.55
N GLY A 508 -34.99 -6.83 -2.27
CA GLY A 508 -33.89 -7.60 -1.67
C GLY A 508 -32.56 -6.84 -1.64
N ASN A 509 -32.57 -5.51 -1.65
CA ASN A 509 -31.33 -4.74 -1.61
C ASN A 509 -30.74 -4.71 -0.20
N GLY A 510 -29.41 -4.67 -0.11
CA GLY A 510 -28.66 -4.63 1.16
C GLY A 510 -28.80 -3.30 1.93
N TYR A 511 -29.41 -2.28 1.31
CA TYR A 511 -29.73 -1.00 1.93
C TYR A 511 -31.20 -0.64 1.63
N SER A 512 -31.56 0.64 1.64
CA SER A 512 -32.89 1.05 1.20
C SER A 512 -33.10 0.74 -0.29
N GLY A 513 -34.31 0.36 -0.68
CA GLY A 513 -34.64 0.17 -2.09
C GLY A 513 -34.40 1.43 -2.93
N LEU A 514 -34.93 2.56 -2.43
CA LEU A 514 -34.68 3.90 -2.96
C LEU A 514 -34.33 4.87 -1.85
N PHE A 515 -33.23 5.60 -2.01
CA PHE A 515 -32.75 6.61 -1.07
C PHE A 515 -32.55 7.97 -1.76
N LEU A 516 -33.19 9.01 -1.25
CA LEU A 516 -33.05 10.39 -1.70
C LEU A 516 -32.38 11.22 -0.60
N TYR A 517 -31.41 12.03 -1.01
CA TYR A 517 -30.77 13.05 -0.17
C TYR A 517 -30.77 14.39 -0.89
N SER A 518 -31.29 15.43 -0.23
CA SER A 518 -31.35 16.80 -0.76
C SER A 518 -31.92 16.87 -2.19
N SER A 519 -32.93 16.05 -2.47
CA SER A 519 -33.47 15.80 -3.81
C SER A 519 -34.95 16.15 -3.84
N ASP A 520 -35.27 17.29 -4.45
CA ASP A 520 -36.60 17.90 -4.37
C ASP A 520 -37.44 17.61 -5.63
N GLY A 521 -38.77 17.68 -5.49
CA GLY A 521 -39.67 17.71 -6.65
C GLY A 521 -39.67 16.44 -7.52
N ASN A 522 -39.25 15.29 -6.98
CA ASN A 522 -39.26 14.01 -7.69
C ASN A 522 -40.64 13.33 -7.61
N ARG A 523 -40.96 12.51 -8.62
CA ARG A 523 -42.16 11.68 -8.68
C ARG A 523 -41.78 10.21 -8.57
N ILE A 524 -42.18 9.60 -7.46
CA ILE A 524 -41.94 8.19 -7.13
C ILE A 524 -43.27 7.47 -7.22
N GLU A 525 -43.52 6.79 -8.34
CA GLU A 525 -44.84 6.21 -8.63
C GLU A 525 -44.80 4.76 -9.11
N LYS A 526 -45.77 3.95 -8.67
CA LYS A 526 -45.95 2.56 -9.14
C LYS A 526 -44.76 1.64 -8.90
N ASN A 527 -43.84 2.03 -8.01
CA ASN A 527 -42.68 1.21 -7.70
C ASN A 527 -43.05 0.12 -6.69
N VAL A 528 -42.32 -0.97 -6.72
CA VAL A 528 -42.38 -2.03 -5.72
C VAL A 528 -41.08 -2.00 -4.92
N ALA A 529 -41.15 -1.62 -3.64
CA ALA A 529 -40.01 -1.63 -2.73
C ALA A 529 -40.21 -2.72 -1.67
N SER A 530 -39.52 -3.85 -1.83
CA SER A 530 -39.78 -5.05 -1.03
C SER A 530 -38.55 -5.76 -0.49
N GLU A 531 -38.66 -6.31 0.71
CA GLU A 531 -37.67 -7.23 1.29
C GLU A 531 -36.25 -6.63 1.38
N ASN A 532 -36.15 -5.30 1.46
CA ASN A 532 -34.87 -4.61 1.60
C ASN A 532 -34.38 -4.63 3.06
N GLU A 533 -33.07 -4.71 3.27
CA GLU A 533 -32.44 -4.82 4.60
C GLU A 533 -32.55 -3.54 5.43
N GLN A 534 -32.92 -2.41 4.82
CA GLN A 534 -33.24 -1.17 5.53
C GLN A 534 -34.69 -0.74 5.28
N ASN A 535 -34.89 0.40 4.63
CA ASN A 535 -36.22 0.94 4.35
C ASN A 535 -36.65 0.60 2.92
N GLY A 536 -37.95 0.67 2.64
CA GLY A 536 -38.42 0.62 1.25
C GLY A 536 -38.02 1.89 0.49
N LEU A 537 -38.55 3.03 0.94
CA LEU A 537 -38.32 4.36 0.38
C LEU A 537 -37.80 5.28 1.49
N SER A 538 -36.70 6.00 1.24
CA SER A 538 -36.05 6.89 2.21
C SER A 538 -35.83 8.27 1.65
N LEU A 539 -36.24 9.30 2.39
CA LEU A 539 -36.07 10.71 2.05
C LEU A 539 -35.38 11.44 3.21
N LEU A 540 -34.23 12.04 2.93
CA LEU A 540 -33.49 12.87 3.88
C LEU A 540 -33.28 14.26 3.29
N SER A 541 -33.77 15.30 3.98
CA SER A 541 -33.70 16.68 3.50
C SER A 541 -34.35 16.91 2.13
N CYS A 542 -35.45 16.21 1.84
CA CYS A 542 -36.11 16.23 0.53
C CYS A 542 -37.50 16.87 0.61
N ASN A 543 -37.81 17.78 -0.30
CA ASN A 543 -39.04 18.56 -0.27
C ASN A 543 -39.85 18.45 -1.56
N GLN A 544 -41.16 18.66 -1.44
CA GLN A 544 -42.08 18.77 -2.58
C GLN A 544 -42.09 17.53 -3.51
N ASN A 545 -41.75 16.35 -2.99
CA ASN A 545 -41.81 15.10 -3.74
C ASN A 545 -43.22 14.51 -3.71
N ILE A 546 -43.56 13.75 -4.75
CA ILE A 546 -44.82 13.00 -4.87
C ILE A 546 -44.49 11.51 -4.79
N ILE A 547 -45.02 10.84 -3.77
CA ILE A 547 -44.88 9.39 -3.55
C ILE A 547 -46.26 8.78 -3.65
N ARG A 548 -46.57 8.11 -4.77
CA ARG A 548 -47.91 7.55 -4.98
C ARG A 548 -47.99 6.23 -5.69
N ASP A 549 -49.08 5.49 -5.50
CA ASP A 549 -49.31 4.19 -6.15
C ASP A 549 -48.18 3.15 -5.91
N ASN A 550 -47.34 3.31 -4.88
CA ASN A 550 -46.23 2.37 -4.63
C ASN A 550 -46.68 1.19 -3.75
N SER A 551 -46.09 0.02 -3.98
CA SER A 551 -46.20 -1.15 -3.10
C SER A 551 -44.94 -1.27 -2.26
N VAL A 552 -45.05 -1.01 -0.96
CA VAL A 552 -43.92 -0.94 -0.03
C VAL A 552 -44.09 -2.00 1.05
N GLN A 553 -43.35 -3.11 0.96
CA GLN A 553 -43.66 -4.30 1.74
C GLN A 553 -42.47 -5.04 2.32
N LYS A 554 -42.62 -5.57 3.54
CA LYS A 554 -41.63 -6.45 4.18
C LYS A 554 -40.20 -5.89 4.25
N ASN A 555 -40.04 -4.57 4.32
CA ASN A 555 -38.73 -3.97 4.54
C ASN A 555 -38.38 -4.09 6.01
N LEU A 556 -37.11 -4.37 6.30
CA LEU A 556 -36.67 -4.76 7.65
C LEU A 556 -36.87 -3.64 8.68
N VAL A 557 -36.73 -2.37 8.27
CA VAL A 557 -36.81 -1.21 9.16
C VAL A 557 -38.12 -0.43 8.94
N THR A 558 -38.20 0.45 7.94
CA THR A 558 -39.39 1.26 7.69
C THR A 558 -39.86 1.10 6.24
N GLY A 559 -41.17 1.08 6.00
CA GLY A 559 -41.69 1.16 4.63
C GLY A 559 -41.29 2.48 3.97
N ILE A 560 -41.86 3.59 4.45
CA ILE A 560 -41.55 4.94 3.97
C ILE A 560 -40.97 5.78 5.11
N TRP A 561 -39.71 6.20 4.97
CA TRP A 561 -38.99 6.98 5.98
C TRP A 561 -38.67 8.39 5.48
N LEU A 562 -39.05 9.40 6.26
CA LEU A 562 -38.79 10.81 6.01
C LEU A 562 -38.05 11.43 7.21
N ASN A 563 -37.00 12.19 6.91
CA ASN A 563 -36.29 12.99 7.90
C ASN A 563 -35.91 14.37 7.31
N LEU A 564 -36.13 15.45 8.05
CA LEU A 564 -35.89 16.83 7.60
C LEU A 564 -36.55 17.15 6.25
N SER A 565 -37.67 16.49 5.92
CA SER A 565 -38.26 16.45 4.59
C SER A 565 -39.66 17.05 4.62
N ASN A 566 -39.88 18.16 3.91
CA ASN A 566 -41.10 18.96 4.06
C ASN A 566 -41.95 19.02 2.80
N ASP A 567 -43.23 19.33 2.99
CA ASP A 567 -44.16 19.62 1.89
C ASP A 567 -44.28 18.49 0.83
N ASN A 568 -44.02 17.23 1.22
CA ASN A 568 -44.17 16.07 0.34
C ASN A 568 -45.62 15.55 0.35
N GLN A 569 -46.03 14.92 -0.75
CA GLN A 569 -47.34 14.28 -0.88
C GLN A 569 -47.17 12.76 -0.93
N ILE A 570 -47.80 12.04 0.00
CA ILE A 570 -47.72 10.58 0.12
C ILE A 570 -49.13 10.03 0.06
N TYR A 571 -49.54 9.47 -1.08
CA TYR A 571 -50.91 9.00 -1.25
C TYR A 571 -51.07 7.81 -2.19
N GLU A 572 -52.16 7.05 -2.07
CA GLU A 572 -52.42 5.86 -2.89
C GLU A 572 -51.35 4.76 -2.76
N ASN A 573 -50.55 4.75 -1.69
CA ASN A 573 -49.54 3.70 -1.48
C ASN A 573 -50.12 2.52 -0.69
N ASN A 574 -49.63 1.31 -1.00
CA ASN A 574 -49.87 0.11 -0.23
C ASN A 574 -48.65 -0.21 0.64
N ILE A 575 -48.75 0.03 1.95
CA ILE A 575 -47.65 -0.09 2.91
C ILE A 575 -47.94 -1.28 3.83
N THR A 576 -47.30 -2.42 3.56
CA THR A 576 -47.71 -3.71 4.14
C THR A 576 -46.57 -4.47 4.81
N ALA A 577 -46.81 -5.03 6.00
CA ALA A 577 -45.90 -5.99 6.66
C ALA A 577 -44.46 -5.49 6.87
N ASN A 578 -44.25 -4.18 7.06
CA ASN A 578 -42.96 -3.62 7.47
C ASN A 578 -42.87 -3.57 9.01
N SER A 579 -41.66 -3.47 9.56
CA SER A 579 -41.49 -3.25 11.00
C SER A 579 -42.10 -1.91 11.44
N LEU A 580 -41.94 -0.87 10.63
CA LEU A 580 -42.67 0.40 10.75
C LEU A 580 -43.24 0.77 9.37
N GLY A 581 -44.53 1.05 9.27
CA GLY A 581 -45.15 1.42 7.98
C GLY A 581 -44.57 2.73 7.45
N SER A 582 -44.69 3.81 8.21
CA SER A 582 -44.08 5.10 7.87
C SER A 582 -43.55 5.85 9.08
N GLN A 583 -42.44 6.56 8.91
CA GLN A 583 -41.85 7.43 9.92
C GLN A 583 -41.58 8.82 9.36
N LEU A 584 -42.09 9.84 10.03
CA LEU A 584 -41.81 11.24 9.74
C LEU A 584 -41.11 11.87 10.96
N SER A 585 -39.85 12.27 10.78
CA SER A 585 -39.03 12.89 11.82
C SER A 585 -38.55 14.26 11.38
N PHE A 586 -38.67 15.28 12.25
CA PHE A 586 -38.27 16.66 11.95
C PHE A 586 -38.81 17.18 10.60
N SER A 587 -40.01 16.73 10.23
CA SER A 587 -40.61 16.88 8.91
C SER A 587 -42.01 17.49 9.08
N THR A 588 -42.34 18.51 8.29
CA THR A 588 -43.56 19.31 8.43
C THR A 588 -44.19 19.63 7.07
N GLY A 589 -45.47 19.99 7.05
CA GLY A 589 -46.18 20.34 5.81
C GLY A 589 -46.47 19.16 4.88
N ASN A 590 -46.09 17.94 5.25
CA ASN A 590 -46.37 16.77 4.43
C ASN A 590 -47.86 16.41 4.48
N THR A 591 -48.41 15.93 3.37
CA THR A 591 -49.81 15.49 3.26
C THR A 591 -49.85 13.98 2.95
N ILE A 592 -50.45 13.21 3.87
CA ILE A 592 -50.50 11.75 3.85
C ILE A 592 -51.97 11.30 3.87
N TYR A 593 -52.48 10.82 2.75
CA TYR A 593 -53.89 10.44 2.61
C TYR A 593 -54.03 9.32 1.57
N HIS A 594 -55.13 8.59 1.57
CA HIS A 594 -55.39 7.49 0.63
C HIS A 594 -54.31 6.41 0.62
N ASN A 595 -53.63 6.16 1.74
CA ASN A 595 -52.70 5.04 1.85
C ASN A 595 -53.36 3.86 2.57
N ASN A 596 -52.95 2.65 2.22
CA ASN A 596 -53.28 1.46 3.00
C ASN A 596 -52.11 1.12 3.91
N PHE A 597 -52.35 1.14 5.22
CA PHE A 597 -51.42 0.65 6.23
C PHE A 597 -51.92 -0.70 6.74
N ILE A 598 -51.27 -1.78 6.29
CA ILE A 598 -51.76 -3.16 6.51
C ILE A 598 -50.68 -4.00 7.21
N ASP A 599 -51.02 -4.66 8.31
CA ASP A 599 -50.19 -5.67 8.99
C ASP A 599 -48.73 -5.24 9.28
N ASN A 600 -48.46 -3.95 9.42
CA ASN A 600 -47.16 -3.46 9.88
C ASN A 600 -47.08 -3.64 11.40
N ILE A 601 -45.90 -3.89 11.96
CA ILE A 601 -45.76 -4.04 13.43
C ILE A 601 -46.16 -2.73 14.13
N GLU A 602 -45.71 -1.60 13.59
CA GLU A 602 -46.22 -0.27 13.88
C GLU A 602 -46.60 0.39 12.56
N HIS A 603 -47.76 1.05 12.49
CA HIS A 603 -48.23 1.60 11.22
C HIS A 603 -47.59 2.96 10.90
N SER A 604 -47.44 3.84 11.89
CA SER A 604 -47.07 5.23 11.61
C SER A 604 -46.52 5.96 12.84
N ILE A 605 -45.42 6.69 12.68
CA ILE A 605 -44.88 7.64 13.67
C ILE A 605 -44.68 9.01 13.04
N ASP A 606 -45.12 10.07 13.73
CA ASP A 606 -44.95 11.48 13.39
C ASP A 606 -44.58 12.26 14.66
N THR A 607 -43.33 12.75 14.76
CA THR A 607 -42.80 13.29 16.03
C THR A 607 -43.03 14.79 16.25
N GLU A 608 -43.29 15.57 15.20
CA GLU A 608 -43.38 17.04 15.31
C GLU A 608 -44.82 17.58 15.21
N GLY A 609 -45.78 16.75 14.75
CA GLY A 609 -47.20 17.10 14.72
C GLY A 609 -47.59 18.18 13.68
N GLY A 610 -46.71 18.44 12.71
CA GLY A 610 -46.88 19.45 11.66
C GLY A 610 -47.30 18.89 10.29
N ASN A 611 -47.71 17.62 10.22
CA ASN A 611 -48.14 16.96 8.98
C ASN A 611 -49.65 16.68 9.00
N SER A 612 -50.26 16.64 7.81
CA SER A 612 -51.68 16.30 7.62
C SER A 612 -51.82 14.83 7.25
N TRP A 613 -52.57 14.07 8.04
CA TRP A 613 -52.87 12.65 7.79
C TRP A 613 -54.25 12.41 7.16
N ASP A 614 -54.84 13.48 6.64
CA ASP A 614 -56.05 13.47 5.83
C ASP A 614 -56.05 14.69 4.89
N ALA A 615 -56.94 14.66 3.89
CA ALA A 615 -57.17 15.75 2.96
C ALA A 615 -58.58 16.37 3.14
N GLY A 616 -59.04 16.43 4.40
CA GLY A 616 -60.34 16.97 4.79
C GLY A 616 -61.52 16.00 4.59
N ASN A 617 -62.68 16.37 5.14
CA ASN A 617 -63.85 15.48 5.24
C ASN A 617 -64.38 14.93 3.91
N ASN A 618 -64.22 15.67 2.81
CA ASN A 618 -64.71 15.23 1.51
C ASN A 618 -63.74 14.27 0.81
N THR A 619 -62.43 14.43 1.05
CA THR A 619 -61.40 13.62 0.41
C THR A 619 -61.08 12.39 1.26
N GLY A 620 -61.08 12.53 2.59
CA GLY A 620 -60.75 11.48 3.53
C GLY A 620 -59.26 11.39 3.89
N GLY A 621 -58.95 10.44 4.75
CA GLY A 621 -57.61 10.11 5.22
C GLY A 621 -57.10 8.78 4.69
N ASN A 622 -56.64 7.89 5.57
CA ASN A 622 -55.99 6.64 5.21
C ASN A 622 -56.80 5.42 5.70
N TYR A 623 -56.46 4.24 5.18
CA TYR A 623 -56.94 2.97 5.71
C TYR A 623 -55.91 2.36 6.66
N TRP A 624 -56.38 1.78 7.76
CA TRP A 624 -55.56 1.24 8.84
C TRP A 624 -56.09 -0.12 9.29
N SER A 625 -55.32 -1.19 9.14
CA SER A 625 -55.79 -2.53 9.52
C SER A 625 -56.00 -2.71 11.03
N ASP A 626 -55.41 -1.84 11.87
CA ASP A 626 -55.52 -1.85 13.32
C ASP A 626 -56.65 -0.96 13.89
N HIS A 627 -57.33 -0.17 13.05
CA HIS A 627 -58.30 0.83 13.49
C HIS A 627 -59.66 0.63 12.84
N SER A 628 -60.69 0.46 13.66
CA SER A 628 -62.08 0.30 13.19
C SER A 628 -62.74 1.66 12.95
N ALA A 629 -62.78 2.10 11.69
CA ALA A 629 -63.55 3.27 11.24
C ALA A 629 -64.93 2.86 10.67
N ARG A 630 -65.85 3.82 10.51
CA ARG A 630 -67.16 3.59 9.87
C ARG A 630 -67.43 4.64 8.80
N GLY A 631 -67.54 4.21 7.55
CA GLY A 631 -67.69 5.10 6.39
C GLY A 631 -66.39 5.29 5.60
N ASN A 632 -66.54 5.73 4.36
CA ASN A 632 -65.47 5.95 3.38
C ASN A 632 -65.62 7.37 2.77
N PRO A 633 -65.17 8.44 3.44
CA PRO A 633 -64.43 8.47 4.70
C PRO A 633 -65.33 8.48 5.97
N SER A 634 -64.77 8.12 7.12
CA SER A 634 -65.41 8.21 8.43
C SER A 634 -65.38 9.63 8.98
N SER A 635 -66.45 10.10 9.65
CA SER A 635 -66.52 11.44 10.25
C SER A 635 -66.29 11.50 11.77
N ASP A 636 -66.47 10.37 12.47
CA ASP A 636 -66.56 10.35 13.95
C ASP A 636 -65.52 9.44 14.61
N TRP A 637 -64.59 8.87 13.83
CA TRP A 637 -63.63 7.85 14.31
C TRP A 637 -62.19 8.22 13.95
N PRO A 638 -61.66 9.36 14.41
CA PRO A 638 -60.30 9.76 14.10
C PRO A 638 -59.28 8.76 14.65
N ARG A 639 -58.15 8.61 13.95
CA ARG A 639 -57.01 7.80 14.40
C ARG A 639 -55.85 8.71 14.79
N SER A 640 -55.43 8.67 16.05
CA SER A 640 -54.22 9.38 16.48
C SER A 640 -52.96 8.75 15.89
N ILE A 641 -52.00 9.58 15.50
CA ILE A 641 -50.69 9.13 15.03
C ILE A 641 -49.70 9.19 16.19
N LYS A 642 -48.90 8.14 16.35
CA LYS A 642 -47.93 8.03 17.44
C LYS A 642 -46.79 9.04 17.28
N GLY A 643 -46.28 9.57 18.39
CA GLY A 643 -45.07 10.42 18.44
C GLY A 643 -45.34 11.91 18.61
N GLY A 644 -46.55 12.38 18.32
CA GLY A 644 -46.92 13.80 18.39
C GLY A 644 -48.43 14.00 18.56
N ASN A 645 -48.94 15.16 18.12
CA ASN A 645 -50.37 15.50 18.18
C ASN A 645 -51.10 15.28 16.85
N ALA A 646 -50.44 14.69 15.86
CA ALA A 646 -51.03 14.41 14.56
C ALA A 646 -52.13 13.34 14.66
N LYS A 647 -53.14 13.45 13.79
CA LYS A 647 -54.22 12.48 13.67
C LYS A 647 -54.71 12.44 12.22
N ASP A 648 -55.16 11.27 11.81
CA ASP A 648 -56.04 11.10 10.67
C ASP A 648 -57.47 11.35 11.16
N SER A 649 -58.08 12.45 10.73
CA SER A 649 -59.42 12.81 11.17
C SER A 649 -60.52 12.04 10.46
N TYR A 650 -60.23 11.49 9.28
CA TYR A 650 -61.22 10.93 8.37
C TYR A 650 -60.80 9.56 7.80
N PRO A 651 -60.45 8.57 8.65
CA PRO A 651 -59.95 7.29 8.18
C PRO A 651 -61.02 6.50 7.41
N PHE A 652 -60.58 5.61 6.53
CA PHE A 652 -61.44 4.75 5.73
C PHE A 652 -61.78 3.45 6.46
N GLN A 653 -63.02 2.99 6.31
CA GLN A 653 -63.47 1.70 6.83
C GLN A 653 -62.92 0.53 5.99
N ASP A 654 -62.87 0.69 4.67
CA ASP A 654 -62.47 -0.36 3.75
C ASP A 654 -61.12 -0.05 3.09
N VAL A 655 -60.35 -1.10 2.78
CA VAL A 655 -59.13 -1.01 1.96
C VAL A 655 -59.48 -0.33 0.64
N ASN A 656 -58.68 0.67 0.22
CA ASN A 656 -58.96 1.49 -0.95
C ASN A 656 -60.32 2.22 -0.93
N GLY A 657 -60.87 2.52 0.25
CA GLY A 657 -62.22 3.10 0.38
C GLY A 657 -62.43 4.42 -0.37
N TRP A 658 -61.36 5.16 -0.70
CA TRP A 658 -61.40 6.39 -1.49
C TRP A 658 -61.75 6.16 -2.97
N LEU A 659 -61.58 4.94 -3.50
CA LEU A 659 -61.97 4.61 -4.87
C LEU A 659 -63.49 4.38 -5.02
N ALA A 660 -64.19 4.20 -3.90
CA ALA A 660 -65.63 3.97 -3.85
C ALA A 660 -66.44 5.24 -3.50
N ALA A 661 -65.77 6.36 -3.23
CA ALA A 661 -66.33 7.62 -2.75
C ALA A 661 -66.69 8.61 -3.86
#